data_AF-A0A0R3S664-F1
#
_entry.id   AF-A0A0R3S664-F1
#
_cell.length_a   1.000
_cell.length_b   1.000
_cell.length_c   1.000
_cell.angle_alpha   90.00
_cell.angle_beta   90.00
_cell.angle_gamma   90.00
#
_symmetry.space_group_name_H-M   'P 1'
#
loop_
_entity.id
_entity.type
_entity.pdbx_description
1 polymer ?
#
loop_
_entity_poly.entity_id
_entity_poly.type
_entity_poly.pdbx_seq_one_letter_code
_entity_poly.pdbx_strand_id
1 'polypeptide(L)'
;MVPNIRYIGNYDINAEGKFLWEILCQLRNLGVGRIVTKNEWARKWPKQPSYLKIVQACPSMDRWLLRGKLWADWTFRGINLGLYEFSTDLARSDWRLIHKHEEDEFIKCDNPMKPIEYPKTMPLPPYLRAVCENGDVVKMEEKRLNLDLCLDPQFDMIKQHFKQVDTGHGNSIYDETRPEIWLDLYGDEMPTKVEAWTVGPAELRPHFDSSVPTPCPPELDNMSLPEFKFNFSELEKIDDQVAFVSNKLDEVMVEPVKMILVTGGVISGVGKGIISSSLGVLLKAHGYRVSFIKIDPYINIDAGTFSPFEHGEVFVLDDGGEVDLDLGNYERFLNIRLTRDNNITTGKIYQQVIERERRGDYLGKTVQTIPHITSAIIEWVERVAAIPVDGTDQRPEVCIVELGGTIGDIESMPFVAAFEKFQRPAFKDHLMTVHVSVILEPKSTGELKTKPMQNSMRNLRASGLTPDLLVCRSERPLNKALREKIAAFGMVELEQVIGVHDVSNIYKVPLLLHKQNVLEMVVERLKLTAVNAEGTLILKPNLFQWTHLSNLCDSFQEEVRIALVGKYVQIPDAYASLNKALRHSAIHAKRQLVISSEHLEETDNSVHTSDYTCAWETIKRCQGIVVPGGFGGRGIEGKIAVCKYARENNIPFLGICLGMQCAVIEFARNVCGIKDANSTEFDKTIAGEQQIVIDMPEHKGDEKGMGGTMRLGLRDTVFLTENCKLRKLYDARRISERHRHRYEVNPKIVPKLSRAGLLFVGMGTDESVSHTNRNVSSYSALLKLAECETSRTVEKNSTQEAYEFSEREILLSKIEDLCGTGCDEFGITSVRMEICELQDHPYFVAVQFHPEYLSHPLQPSPPLFGLICAASGQLESFLRGSKIPSPVSVLKAAENYGPNVAENVLQATHVFVNKVSTLVDQNSDKAQLNGSSKC
;
A
#
# COMPACT_ATOMS: atom_id res chain seq x y z
N MET A 1 10.45 -12.85 -24.19
CA MET A 1 11.13 -12.17 -25.31
C MET A 1 10.15 -11.20 -25.93
N VAL A 2 10.40 -9.89 -25.82
CA VAL A 2 9.57 -8.84 -26.41
C VAL A 2 10.20 -8.48 -27.75
N PRO A 3 9.51 -8.60 -28.90
CA PRO A 3 10.09 -8.19 -30.15
C PRO A 3 10.05 -6.66 -30.26
N ASN A 4 11.22 -6.09 -30.56
CA ASN A 4 11.38 -4.78 -31.18
C ASN A 4 10.46 -4.68 -32.42
N ILE A 5 9.50 -3.76 -32.42
CA ILE A 5 8.86 -3.37 -33.67
C ILE A 5 9.54 -2.10 -34.16
N ARG A 6 10.60 -2.31 -34.96
CA ARG A 6 11.09 -1.31 -35.91
C ARG A 6 10.72 -1.75 -37.33
N TYR A 7 9.73 -1.04 -37.87
CA TYR A 7 9.73 -0.43 -39.20
C TYR A 7 9.13 -1.18 -40.42
N ILE A 8 8.59 -0.34 -41.33
CA ILE A 8 8.13 -0.46 -42.74
C ILE A 8 7.34 -1.70 -43.17
N GLY A 9 6.09 -1.47 -43.57
CA GLY A 9 5.23 -2.49 -44.17
C GLY A 9 5.65 -2.99 -45.56
N ASN A 10 5.22 -4.23 -45.83
CA ASN A 10 4.44 -4.65 -47.00
C ASN A 10 3.59 -5.87 -46.58
N TYR A 11 2.38 -5.95 -47.12
CA TYR A 11 1.21 -6.73 -46.67
C TYR A 11 1.43 -8.25 -46.42
N ASP A 12 1.03 -8.72 -45.23
CA ASP A 12 -0.04 -9.72 -44.99
C ASP A 12 -0.20 -9.91 -43.47
N ILE A 13 -1.08 -9.13 -42.83
CA ILE A 13 -1.28 -9.22 -41.38
C ILE A 13 -2.27 -10.34 -41.10
N ASN A 14 -1.76 -11.51 -40.72
CA ASN A 14 -2.59 -12.57 -40.17
C ASN A 14 -3.11 -12.12 -38.78
N ALA A 15 -4.37 -11.66 -38.75
CA ALA A 15 -5.00 -10.95 -37.63
C ALA A 15 -5.92 -11.84 -36.78
N GLU A 16 -5.98 -13.13 -37.07
CA GLU A 16 -6.89 -14.05 -36.40
C GLU A 16 -6.52 -14.22 -34.91
N GLY A 17 -7.49 -13.95 -34.01
CA GLY A 17 -7.32 -14.09 -32.56
C GLY A 17 -6.61 -12.94 -31.84
N LYS A 18 -6.25 -11.86 -32.54
CA LYS A 18 -5.59 -10.67 -31.96
C LYS A 18 -6.58 -9.61 -31.49
N PHE A 19 -6.18 -8.81 -30.51
CA PHE A 19 -6.94 -7.63 -30.12
C PHE A 19 -6.94 -6.61 -31.26
N LEU A 20 -8.03 -5.84 -31.41
CA LEU A 20 -8.09 -4.79 -32.44
C LEU A 20 -6.88 -3.85 -32.33
N TRP A 21 -6.49 -3.49 -31.10
CA TRP A 21 -5.33 -2.63 -30.85
C TRP A 21 -4.00 -3.20 -31.36
N GLU A 22 -3.78 -4.52 -31.29
CA GLU A 22 -2.57 -5.16 -31.80
C GLU A 22 -2.50 -5.07 -33.34
N ILE A 23 -3.66 -5.11 -34.01
CA ILE A 23 -3.76 -4.93 -35.45
C ILE A 23 -3.42 -3.47 -35.81
N LEU A 24 -3.95 -2.49 -35.07
CA LEU A 24 -3.74 -1.06 -35.35
C LEU A 24 -2.30 -0.62 -35.16
N CYS A 25 -1.64 -1.11 -34.11
CA CYS A 25 -0.22 -0.84 -33.85
C CYS A 25 0.71 -1.33 -34.98
N GLN A 26 0.27 -2.30 -35.80
CA GLN A 26 1.03 -2.83 -36.93
C GLN A 26 0.79 -2.04 -38.23
N LEU A 27 -0.15 -1.07 -38.23
CA LEU A 27 -0.51 -0.28 -39.41
C LEU A 27 0.14 1.11 -39.38
N ARG A 28 0.48 1.64 -40.57
CA ARG A 28 0.92 3.05 -40.70
C ARG A 28 -0.20 3.99 -40.24
N ASN A 29 0.17 5.03 -39.51
CA ASN A 29 -0.75 6.03 -38.95
C ASN A 29 -1.86 5.40 -38.08
N LEU A 30 -1.56 4.32 -37.35
CA LEU A 30 -2.50 3.59 -36.48
C LEU A 30 -3.79 3.13 -37.18
N GLY A 31 -3.71 2.90 -38.50
CA GLY A 31 -4.85 2.46 -39.28
C GLY A 31 -5.90 3.54 -39.57
N VAL A 32 -5.61 4.83 -39.37
CA VAL A 32 -6.53 5.92 -39.74
C VAL A 32 -6.94 5.80 -41.21
N GLY A 33 -8.24 5.88 -41.46
CA GLY A 33 -8.90 5.70 -42.75
C GLY A 33 -9.13 4.25 -43.18
N ARG A 34 -8.67 3.25 -42.41
CA ARG A 34 -8.82 1.82 -42.72
C ARG A 34 -10.13 1.25 -42.18
N ILE A 35 -10.59 0.19 -42.83
CA ILE A 35 -11.83 -0.52 -42.48
C ILE A 35 -11.50 -1.85 -41.80
N VAL A 36 -12.11 -2.09 -40.64
CA VAL A 36 -12.02 -3.35 -39.89
C VAL A 36 -13.42 -3.92 -39.65
N THR A 37 -13.56 -5.24 -39.71
CA THR A 37 -14.81 -5.97 -39.42
C THR A 37 -14.51 -7.17 -38.52
N LYS A 38 -15.50 -7.67 -37.78
CA LYS A 38 -15.40 -9.01 -37.18
C LYS A 38 -15.63 -10.08 -38.25
N ASN A 39 -14.92 -11.20 -38.18
CA ASN A 39 -15.14 -12.33 -39.08
C ASN A 39 -16.55 -12.91 -38.91
N GLU A 40 -17.08 -12.95 -37.69
CA GLU A 40 -18.46 -13.36 -37.43
C GLU A 40 -19.49 -12.51 -38.20
N TRP A 41 -19.31 -11.19 -38.25
CA TRP A 41 -20.22 -10.30 -38.98
C TRP A 41 -20.18 -10.54 -40.49
N ALA A 42 -18.98 -10.70 -41.04
CA ALA A 42 -18.78 -11.01 -42.45
C ALA A 42 -19.40 -12.38 -42.83
N ARG A 43 -19.35 -13.37 -41.93
CA ARG A 43 -19.98 -14.69 -42.13
C ARG A 43 -21.51 -14.64 -42.02
N LYS A 44 -22.04 -13.94 -41.01
CA LYS A 44 -23.49 -13.90 -40.74
C LYS A 44 -24.25 -13.00 -41.73
N TRP A 45 -23.66 -11.89 -42.17
CA TRP A 45 -24.35 -10.89 -42.99
C TRP A 45 -23.52 -10.43 -44.21
N PRO A 46 -23.17 -11.32 -45.15
CA PRO A 46 -22.28 -11.00 -46.27
C PRO A 46 -22.86 -9.94 -47.24
N LYS A 47 -24.18 -9.76 -47.28
CA LYS A 47 -24.87 -8.76 -48.12
C LYS A 47 -25.22 -7.46 -47.38
N GLN A 48 -24.93 -7.40 -46.07
CA GLN A 48 -25.24 -6.28 -45.18
C GLN A 48 -24.00 -6.02 -44.31
N PRO A 49 -22.97 -5.36 -44.88
CA PRO A 49 -21.68 -5.25 -44.23
C PRO A 49 -21.78 -4.48 -42.92
N SER A 50 -20.98 -4.93 -41.95
CA SER A 50 -20.80 -4.28 -40.65
C SER A 50 -19.31 -4.04 -40.44
N TYR A 51 -18.91 -2.80 -40.21
CA TYR A 51 -17.51 -2.43 -40.10
C TYR A 51 -17.30 -1.17 -39.26
N LEU A 52 -16.06 -0.98 -38.85
CA LEU A 52 -15.55 0.24 -38.23
C LEU A 52 -14.55 0.87 -39.19
N LYS A 53 -14.79 2.13 -39.58
CA LYS A 53 -13.81 2.93 -40.31
C LYS A 53 -13.08 3.81 -39.32
N ILE A 54 -11.78 3.59 -39.17
CA ILE A 54 -11.00 4.23 -38.13
C ILE A 54 -10.78 5.69 -38.48
N VAL A 55 -11.25 6.59 -37.62
CA VAL A 55 -11.14 8.04 -37.81
C VAL A 55 -9.92 8.57 -37.09
N GLN A 56 -9.72 8.14 -35.84
CA GLN A 56 -8.60 8.56 -35.03
C GLN A 56 -8.26 7.49 -34.00
N ALA A 57 -6.98 7.32 -33.70
CA ALA A 57 -6.52 6.50 -32.59
C ALA A 57 -5.57 7.37 -31.75
N CYS A 58 -5.83 7.48 -30.44
CA CYS A 58 -4.92 8.13 -29.52
C CYS A 58 -4.12 7.07 -28.78
N PRO A 59 -2.80 6.96 -29.03
CA PRO A 59 -1.94 6.10 -28.24
C PRO A 59 -1.68 6.79 -26.90
N SER A 60 -2.57 6.63 -25.91
CA SER A 60 -2.22 6.93 -24.53
C SER A 60 -1.28 5.84 -24.03
N MET A 61 0.00 5.90 -24.40
CA MET A 61 0.99 5.03 -23.78
C MET A 61 1.17 5.45 -22.33
N ASP A 62 0.41 4.87 -21.42
CA ASP A 62 1.10 4.26 -20.29
C ASP A 62 1.71 2.97 -20.82
N ARG A 63 3.04 2.96 -21.03
CA ARG A 63 3.81 1.84 -21.58
C ARG A 63 3.55 0.52 -20.83
N TRP A 64 2.97 0.60 -19.64
CA TRP A 64 2.75 -0.51 -18.73
C TRP A 64 1.31 -1.05 -18.71
N LEU A 65 0.30 -0.29 -19.17
CA LEU A 65 -1.13 -0.66 -19.02
C LEU A 65 -1.84 -1.08 -20.32
N LEU A 66 -1.22 -0.93 -21.51
CA LEU A 66 -1.82 -1.26 -22.81
C LEU A 66 -3.24 -0.66 -23.03
N ARG A 67 -3.48 0.55 -22.52
CA ARG A 67 -4.75 1.28 -22.66
C ARG A 67 -4.66 2.33 -23.79
N GLY A 68 -5.71 2.51 -24.59
CA GLY A 68 -5.77 3.49 -25.68
C GLY A 68 -7.22 3.81 -26.08
N LYS A 69 -7.45 5.01 -26.62
CA LYS A 69 -8.77 5.45 -27.11
C LYS A 69 -8.81 5.36 -28.64
N LEU A 70 -9.89 4.79 -29.18
CA LEU A 70 -10.12 4.66 -30.61
C LEU A 70 -11.45 5.32 -30.98
N TRP A 71 -11.42 6.21 -31.97
CA TRP A 71 -12.61 6.75 -32.61
C TRP A 71 -12.77 6.13 -33.99
N ALA A 72 -13.92 5.53 -34.25
CA ALA A 72 -14.26 4.98 -35.55
C ALA A 72 -15.71 5.30 -35.91
N ASP A 73 -15.93 5.54 -37.21
CA ASP A 73 -17.26 5.64 -37.79
C ASP A 73 -17.82 4.23 -37.93
N TRP A 74 -18.92 3.95 -37.23
CA TRP A 74 -19.47 2.60 -37.08
C TRP A 74 -20.64 2.38 -38.03
N THR A 75 -20.53 1.37 -38.89
CA THR A 75 -21.63 0.88 -39.71
C THR A 75 -22.00 -0.55 -39.29
N PHE A 76 -23.28 -0.80 -39.01
CA PHE A 76 -23.79 -2.14 -38.68
C PHE A 76 -24.95 -2.49 -39.62
N ARG A 77 -24.81 -3.60 -40.34
CA ARG A 77 -25.79 -4.11 -41.32
C ARG A 77 -26.28 -3.05 -42.32
N GLY A 78 -25.35 -2.23 -42.81
CA GLY A 78 -25.61 -1.15 -43.76
C GLY A 78 -26.20 0.14 -43.19
N ILE A 79 -26.43 0.24 -41.87
CA ILE A 79 -26.81 1.49 -41.21
C ILE A 79 -25.56 2.14 -40.59
N ASN A 80 -25.29 3.39 -40.94
CA ASN A 80 -24.28 4.19 -40.28
C ASN A 80 -24.83 4.67 -38.92
N LEU A 81 -24.16 4.30 -37.83
CA LEU A 81 -24.49 4.64 -36.45
C LEU A 81 -23.72 5.87 -35.94
N GLY A 82 -22.81 6.42 -36.76
CA GLY A 82 -22.02 7.61 -36.47
C GLY A 82 -20.66 7.31 -35.85
N LEU A 83 -19.99 8.39 -35.44
CA LEU A 83 -18.69 8.35 -34.79
C LEU A 83 -18.82 7.80 -33.37
N TYR A 84 -18.00 6.81 -33.05
CA TYR A 84 -18.03 6.11 -31.77
C TYR A 84 -16.66 6.06 -31.11
N GLU A 85 -16.62 6.27 -29.79
CA GLU A 85 -15.41 6.12 -28.96
C GLU A 85 -15.41 4.74 -28.29
N PHE A 86 -14.36 3.96 -28.53
CA PHE A 86 -14.14 2.68 -27.87
C PHE A 86 -13.14 2.88 -26.72
N SER A 87 -13.59 2.65 -25.48
CA SER A 87 -12.75 2.65 -24.27
C SER A 87 -12.30 1.23 -23.92
N THR A 88 -11.07 0.89 -24.34
CA THR A 88 -10.18 -0.20 -23.85
C THR A 88 -10.65 -1.65 -23.64
N ASP A 89 -11.93 -1.99 -23.69
CA ASP A 89 -12.40 -3.39 -23.63
C ASP A 89 -13.02 -3.82 -24.96
N LEU A 90 -12.20 -3.78 -26.03
CA LEU A 90 -12.46 -4.58 -27.22
C LEU A 90 -12.02 -6.01 -26.91
N ALA A 91 -12.83 -6.71 -26.10
CA ALA A 91 -12.64 -8.11 -25.73
C ALA A 91 -12.25 -8.97 -26.95
N ARG A 92 -11.39 -9.99 -26.75
CA ARG A 92 -10.91 -10.92 -27.80
C ARG A 92 -11.99 -11.22 -28.82
N SER A 93 -11.93 -10.54 -29.96
CA SER A 93 -12.83 -10.74 -31.07
C SER A 93 -12.01 -10.92 -32.33
N ASP A 94 -12.55 -11.71 -33.25
CA ASP A 94 -11.96 -12.17 -34.49
C ASP A 94 -11.91 -11.05 -35.55
N TRP A 95 -11.19 -9.97 -35.25
CA TRP A 95 -11.07 -8.81 -36.13
C TRP A 95 -10.29 -9.13 -37.40
N ARG A 96 -10.79 -8.61 -38.52
CA ARG A 96 -10.18 -8.66 -39.85
C ARG A 96 -10.05 -7.25 -40.40
N LEU A 97 -8.84 -6.90 -40.84
CA LEU A 97 -8.58 -5.71 -41.63
C LEU A 97 -9.00 -5.97 -43.08
N ILE A 98 -9.81 -5.10 -43.65
CA ILE A 98 -10.22 -5.19 -45.05
C ILE A 98 -9.10 -4.63 -45.93
N HIS A 99 -8.72 -5.37 -46.97
CA HIS A 99 -7.69 -4.93 -47.90
C HIS A 99 -8.21 -3.75 -48.73
N LYS A 100 -7.35 -2.78 -49.06
CA LYS A 100 -7.77 -1.55 -49.75
C LYS A 100 -8.51 -1.79 -51.07
N HIS A 101 -8.16 -2.86 -51.80
CA HIS A 101 -8.84 -3.24 -53.05
C HIS A 101 -10.21 -3.89 -52.84
N GLU A 102 -10.49 -4.38 -51.63
CA GLU A 102 -11.76 -5.00 -51.24
C GLU A 102 -12.71 -3.99 -50.56
N GLU A 103 -12.22 -2.81 -50.15
CA GLU A 103 -13.01 -1.81 -49.41
C GLU A 103 -14.28 -1.39 -50.18
N ASP A 104 -14.16 -1.03 -51.46
CA ASP A 104 -15.30 -0.57 -52.26
C ASP A 104 -16.35 -1.66 -52.53
N GLU A 105 -15.93 -2.92 -52.61
CA GLU A 105 -16.84 -4.07 -52.77
C GLU A 105 -17.48 -4.45 -51.43
N PHE A 106 -16.71 -4.40 -50.34
CA PHE A 106 -17.17 -4.74 -49.00
C PHE A 106 -18.19 -3.74 -48.46
N ILE A 107 -18.07 -2.44 -48.77
CA ILE A 107 -19.01 -1.41 -48.30
C ILE A 107 -20.37 -1.50 -49.01
N LYS A 108 -20.47 -2.14 -50.19
CA LYS A 108 -21.74 -2.26 -50.92
C LYS A 108 -22.76 -3.03 -50.09
N CYS A 109 -23.92 -2.41 -49.90
CA CYS A 109 -25.05 -3.01 -49.20
C CYS A 109 -26.25 -3.08 -50.13
N ASP A 110 -26.68 -4.31 -50.45
CA ASP A 110 -27.80 -4.53 -51.37
C ASP A 110 -29.16 -4.17 -50.75
N ASN A 111 -29.29 -4.26 -49.42
CA ASN A 111 -30.53 -3.98 -48.67
C ASN A 111 -30.21 -3.54 -47.22
N PRO A 112 -30.06 -2.24 -46.94
CA PRO A 112 -29.79 -1.76 -45.58
C PRO A 112 -31.00 -2.01 -44.66
N MET A 113 -30.74 -2.26 -43.37
CA MET A 113 -31.81 -2.30 -42.37
C MET A 113 -32.52 -0.93 -42.29
N LYS A 114 -33.83 -0.93 -41.98
CA LYS A 114 -34.57 0.30 -41.70
C LYS A 114 -34.38 0.70 -40.23
N PRO A 115 -34.06 1.97 -39.92
CA PRO A 115 -34.03 2.45 -38.54
C PRO A 115 -35.43 2.34 -37.91
N ILE A 116 -35.49 1.83 -36.68
CA ILE A 116 -36.75 1.71 -35.92
C ILE A 116 -36.94 3.02 -35.14
N GLU A 117 -38.03 3.74 -35.39
CA GLU A 117 -38.41 4.93 -34.61
C GLU A 117 -39.21 4.52 -33.37
N TYR A 118 -38.67 4.84 -32.18
CA TYR A 118 -39.38 4.65 -30.90
C TYR A 118 -39.96 5.97 -30.39
N PRO A 119 -41.13 5.95 -29.72
CA PRO A 119 -41.71 7.15 -29.11
C PRO A 119 -40.84 7.64 -27.96
N LYS A 120 -40.49 8.93 -27.97
CA LYS A 120 -39.48 9.53 -27.08
C LYS A 120 -39.88 9.62 -25.59
N THR A 121 -41.15 9.41 -25.22
CA THR A 121 -41.61 9.51 -23.82
C THR A 121 -42.87 8.66 -23.56
N MET A 122 -42.99 8.07 -22.36
CA MET A 122 -44.21 7.39 -21.89
C MET A 122 -44.60 7.87 -20.47
N PRO A 123 -45.89 8.01 -20.14
CA PRO A 123 -46.34 8.40 -18.80
C PRO A 123 -46.08 7.31 -17.73
N LEU A 124 -45.84 7.74 -16.48
CA LEU A 124 -45.57 6.85 -15.35
C LEU A 124 -46.76 5.90 -15.04
N PRO A 125 -46.50 4.60 -14.77
CA PRO A 125 -47.53 3.68 -14.31
C PRO A 125 -48.21 4.13 -13.00
N PRO A 126 -49.52 3.87 -12.80
CA PRO A 126 -50.28 4.36 -11.65
C PRO A 126 -49.73 3.94 -10.28
N TYR A 127 -49.14 2.75 -10.17
CA TYR A 127 -48.54 2.26 -8.92
C TYR A 127 -47.29 3.06 -8.52
N LEU A 128 -46.37 3.30 -9.46
CA LEU A 128 -45.17 4.11 -9.22
C LEU A 128 -45.52 5.57 -8.92
N ARG A 129 -46.56 6.08 -9.59
CA ARG A 129 -47.14 7.38 -9.27
C ARG A 129 -47.64 7.44 -7.81
N ALA A 130 -48.36 6.43 -7.35
CA ALA A 130 -48.86 6.37 -5.97
C ALA A 130 -47.75 6.22 -4.91
N VAL A 131 -46.66 5.52 -5.23
CA VAL A 131 -45.48 5.42 -4.35
C VAL A 131 -44.76 6.75 -4.23
N CYS A 132 -44.60 7.48 -5.35
CA CYS A 132 -44.01 8.82 -5.34
C CYS A 132 -44.91 9.87 -4.66
N GLU A 133 -46.24 9.74 -4.75
CA GLU A 133 -47.21 10.68 -4.15
C GLU A 133 -47.36 10.52 -2.62
N ASN A 134 -47.00 9.36 -2.05
CA ASN A 134 -47.14 9.09 -0.60
C ASN A 134 -45.94 9.49 0.27
N GLY A 135 -44.91 10.15 -0.30
CA GLY A 135 -43.90 10.88 0.49
C GLY A 135 -42.81 10.04 1.19
N ASP A 136 -42.77 8.73 1.02
CA ASP A 136 -41.63 7.90 1.44
C ASP A 136 -40.48 8.05 0.43
N VAL A 137 -39.85 9.22 0.41
CA VAL A 137 -38.58 9.44 -0.29
C VAL A 137 -37.50 8.71 0.51
N VAL A 138 -37.38 7.41 0.30
CA VAL A 138 -36.20 6.67 0.71
C VAL A 138 -35.04 7.26 -0.09
N LYS A 139 -34.21 8.09 0.55
CA LYS A 139 -32.90 8.47 0.02
C LYS A 139 -32.08 7.18 -0.14
N MET A 140 -32.22 6.55 -1.29
CA MET A 140 -31.37 5.44 -1.69
C MET A 140 -30.13 6.02 -2.35
N GLU A 141 -28.98 5.79 -1.72
CA GLU A 141 -27.67 5.92 -2.38
C GLU A 141 -27.66 5.08 -3.66
N GLU A 142 -27.00 5.60 -4.70
CA GLU A 142 -26.94 5.09 -6.08
C GLU A 142 -27.23 3.58 -6.21
N LYS A 143 -28.50 3.24 -6.49
CA LYS A 143 -28.86 1.91 -6.96
C LYS A 143 -29.79 2.01 -8.15
N ARG A 144 -29.23 1.65 -9.31
CA ARG A 144 -30.00 1.19 -10.47
C ARG A 144 -30.88 0.01 -10.03
N LEU A 145 -32.18 0.22 -9.96
CA LEU A 145 -33.14 -0.85 -9.69
C LEU A 145 -33.37 -1.63 -10.99
N ASN A 146 -32.73 -2.80 -11.11
CA ASN A 146 -33.10 -3.78 -12.12
C ASN A 146 -34.41 -4.46 -11.65
N LEU A 147 -35.54 -4.07 -12.24
CA LEU A 147 -36.86 -4.58 -11.88
C LEU A 147 -37.14 -5.93 -12.58
N ASP A 148 -36.38 -6.96 -12.22
CA ASP A 148 -36.67 -8.35 -12.63
C ASP A 148 -37.68 -9.02 -11.66
N LEU A 149 -38.76 -8.30 -11.32
CA LEU A 149 -39.78 -8.73 -10.34
C LEU A 149 -41.00 -9.34 -11.03
N CYS A 150 -41.01 -10.66 -11.11
CA CYS A 150 -42.08 -11.54 -11.61
C CYS A 150 -43.36 -11.58 -10.74
N LEU A 151 -43.84 -10.49 -10.12
CA LEU A 151 -44.99 -10.58 -9.21
C LEU A 151 -46.07 -9.49 -9.35
N ASP A 152 -46.12 -8.71 -10.44
CA ASP A 152 -47.24 -7.78 -10.68
C ASP A 152 -47.93 -7.99 -12.05
N PRO A 153 -49.22 -8.35 -12.08
CA PRO A 153 -49.99 -8.57 -13.31
C PRO A 153 -50.09 -7.34 -14.24
N GLN A 154 -49.86 -6.12 -13.76
CA GLN A 154 -49.95 -4.91 -14.59
C GLN A 154 -48.76 -4.76 -15.56
N PHE A 155 -47.60 -5.37 -15.25
CA PHE A 155 -46.42 -5.33 -16.12
C PHE A 155 -46.51 -6.31 -17.30
N ASP A 156 -47.31 -7.37 -17.19
CA ASP A 156 -47.62 -8.25 -18.33
C ASP A 156 -48.40 -7.53 -19.43
N MET A 157 -49.21 -6.54 -19.06
CA MET A 157 -49.95 -5.70 -20.00
C MET A 157 -49.00 -4.83 -20.86
N ILE A 158 -47.91 -4.34 -20.26
CA ILE A 158 -46.87 -3.57 -20.96
C ILE A 158 -46.10 -4.47 -21.93
N LYS A 159 -45.72 -5.70 -21.51
CA LYS A 159 -45.10 -6.70 -22.41
C LYS A 159 -46.02 -7.08 -23.58
N GLN A 160 -47.35 -7.14 -23.37
CA GLN A 160 -48.31 -7.41 -24.45
C GLN A 160 -48.39 -6.27 -25.48
N HIS A 161 -48.27 -5.00 -25.07
CA HIS A 161 -48.19 -3.89 -26.02
C HIS A 161 -46.91 -3.90 -26.86
N PHE A 162 -45.77 -4.32 -26.30
CA PHE A 162 -44.55 -4.54 -27.08
C PHE A 162 -44.64 -5.75 -28.02
N LYS A 163 -45.43 -6.77 -27.66
CA LYS A 163 -45.75 -7.92 -28.53
C LYS A 163 -46.67 -7.60 -29.72
N GLN A 164 -47.51 -6.57 -29.61
CA GLN A 164 -48.47 -6.22 -30.68
C GLN A 164 -47.84 -5.55 -31.91
N VAL A 165 -46.57 -5.14 -31.83
CA VAL A 165 -45.87 -4.42 -32.92
C VAL A 165 -45.26 -5.37 -33.97
N ASP A 166 -45.35 -6.70 -33.82
CA ASP A 166 -44.83 -7.63 -34.83
C ASP A 166 -45.74 -8.83 -35.11
N THR A 167 -46.54 -8.73 -36.18
CA THR A 167 -46.93 -9.89 -37.00
C THR A 167 -47.01 -9.48 -38.48
N GLY A 168 -45.87 -9.07 -39.04
CA GLY A 168 -45.73 -8.85 -40.47
C GLY A 168 -44.89 -9.91 -41.17
N HIS A 169 -43.70 -10.20 -40.63
CA HIS A 169 -42.74 -11.09 -41.28
C HIS A 169 -42.08 -12.00 -40.25
N GLY A 170 -42.44 -13.29 -40.30
CA GLY A 170 -42.10 -14.26 -39.27
C GLY A 170 -40.62 -14.60 -39.20
N ASN A 171 -39.87 -13.84 -38.41
CA ASN A 171 -38.58 -14.21 -37.85
C ASN A 171 -38.51 -13.65 -36.42
N SER A 172 -38.53 -14.52 -35.43
CA SER A 172 -38.40 -14.14 -34.02
C SER A 172 -36.98 -13.65 -33.72
N ILE A 173 -36.80 -12.34 -33.57
CA ILE A 173 -35.52 -11.68 -33.21
C ILE A 173 -35.34 -11.60 -31.67
N TYR A 174 -36.34 -11.98 -30.88
CA TYR A 174 -36.47 -11.49 -29.49
C TYR A 174 -35.81 -12.32 -28.38
N ASP A 175 -35.04 -13.38 -28.67
CA ASP A 175 -34.40 -14.15 -27.57
C ASP A 175 -33.10 -13.52 -27.03
N GLU A 176 -32.50 -12.56 -27.74
CA GLU A 176 -31.21 -11.94 -27.36
C GLU A 176 -31.30 -10.47 -26.92
N THR A 177 -32.49 -9.86 -26.89
CA THR A 177 -32.68 -8.47 -26.39
C THR A 177 -33.82 -8.40 -25.38
N ARG A 178 -33.46 -8.39 -24.08
CA ARG A 178 -34.43 -8.12 -23.01
C ARG A 178 -34.64 -6.61 -22.91
N PRO A 179 -35.88 -6.08 -23.01
CA PRO A 179 -36.14 -4.69 -22.68
C PRO A 179 -36.05 -4.51 -21.17
N GLU A 180 -35.07 -3.72 -20.70
CA GLU A 180 -34.95 -3.29 -19.31
C GLU A 180 -35.48 -1.86 -19.19
N ILE A 181 -36.41 -1.64 -18.27
CA ILE A 181 -36.98 -0.31 -17.99
C ILE A 181 -36.25 0.25 -16.77
N TRP A 182 -35.64 1.43 -16.94
CA TRP A 182 -34.91 2.12 -15.88
C TRP A 182 -35.68 3.38 -15.44
N LEU A 183 -35.66 3.68 -14.14
CA LEU A 183 -36.24 4.89 -13.56
C LEU A 183 -35.11 5.71 -12.94
N ASP A 184 -34.83 6.88 -13.51
CA ASP A 184 -33.94 7.85 -12.91
C ASP A 184 -34.74 8.74 -11.95
N LEU A 185 -34.43 8.66 -10.65
CA LEU A 185 -35.06 9.43 -9.58
C LEU A 185 -34.03 10.44 -9.03
N TYR A 186 -33.76 11.52 -9.76
CA TYR A 186 -32.87 12.60 -9.31
C TYR A 186 -33.61 13.94 -9.25
N GLY A 187 -33.46 14.65 -8.13
CA GLY A 187 -33.98 16.01 -7.91
C GLY A 187 -35.02 16.09 -6.79
N ASP A 188 -35.15 17.27 -6.16
CA ASP A 188 -36.14 17.57 -5.11
C ASP A 188 -37.59 17.66 -5.64
N GLU A 189 -37.84 17.31 -6.91
CA GLU A 189 -39.15 17.33 -7.57
C GLU A 189 -39.58 15.93 -8.04
N MET A 190 -40.90 15.64 -8.01
CA MET A 190 -41.44 14.34 -8.46
C MET A 190 -41.08 14.04 -9.93
N PRO A 191 -40.50 12.88 -10.25
CA PRO A 191 -40.26 12.49 -11.63
C PRO A 191 -41.58 12.22 -12.34
N THR A 192 -41.80 12.89 -13.48
CA THR A 192 -43.07 12.82 -14.25
C THR A 192 -42.97 11.97 -15.52
N LYS A 193 -41.79 11.41 -15.86
CA LYS A 193 -41.53 10.64 -17.09
C LYS A 193 -40.60 9.46 -16.83
N VAL A 194 -40.79 8.38 -17.59
CA VAL A 194 -39.91 7.18 -17.61
C VAL A 194 -39.37 6.98 -19.02
N GLU A 195 -38.07 6.72 -19.15
CA GLU A 195 -37.42 6.40 -20.42
C GLU A 195 -37.12 4.89 -20.50
N ALA A 196 -37.56 4.23 -21.57
CA ALA A 196 -37.32 2.80 -21.79
C ALA A 196 -36.15 2.59 -22.77
N TRP A 197 -35.31 1.58 -22.50
CA TRP A 197 -34.11 1.28 -23.30
C TRP A 197 -34.12 -0.18 -23.76
N THR A 198 -33.54 -0.47 -24.92
CA THR A 198 -33.22 -1.84 -25.35
C THR A 198 -31.71 -2.07 -25.23
N VAL A 199 -31.30 -3.11 -24.50
CA VAL A 199 -29.89 -3.47 -24.33
C VAL A 199 -29.48 -4.42 -25.46
N GLY A 200 -28.59 -3.95 -26.36
CA GLY A 200 -27.76 -4.78 -27.23
C GLY A 200 -26.36 -4.96 -26.62
N PRO A 201 -25.54 -5.91 -27.13
CA PRO A 201 -24.30 -6.29 -26.46
C PRO A 201 -23.29 -5.13 -26.49
N ALA A 202 -22.85 -4.78 -25.28
CA ALA A 202 -21.89 -3.75 -24.89
C ALA A 202 -22.53 -2.39 -24.56
N GLU A 203 -22.62 -2.15 -23.25
CA GLU A 203 -22.63 -0.86 -22.57
C GLU A 203 -21.90 0.23 -23.36
N LEU A 204 -22.54 1.40 -23.49
CA LEU A 204 -21.92 2.73 -23.70
C LEU A 204 -23.05 3.75 -23.98
N ARG A 205 -23.20 4.75 -23.10
CA ARG A 205 -23.85 6.03 -23.45
C ARG A 205 -22.76 7.11 -23.46
N PRO A 206 -22.92 8.15 -24.28
CA PRO A 206 -22.60 9.52 -23.88
C PRO A 206 -23.88 10.37 -23.84
N HIS A 207 -24.04 11.15 -22.77
CA HIS A 207 -24.95 12.29 -22.76
C HIS A 207 -24.35 13.44 -23.57
N PHE A 208 -25.15 14.14 -24.36
CA PHE A 208 -25.29 15.60 -24.34
C PHE A 208 -26.50 16.00 -25.20
N ASP A 209 -27.42 16.78 -24.62
CA ASP A 209 -28.47 17.53 -25.34
C ASP A 209 -28.08 19.02 -25.32
N SER A 210 -28.29 19.72 -26.43
CA SER A 210 -28.85 21.08 -26.44
C SER A 210 -29.06 21.61 -27.87
N SER A 211 -30.34 21.63 -28.27
CA SER A 211 -31.04 22.76 -28.90
C SER A 211 -30.44 23.55 -30.07
N VAL A 212 -31.15 23.42 -31.23
CA VAL A 212 -31.47 24.44 -32.28
C VAL A 212 -30.60 24.44 -33.57
N PRO A 213 -31.21 24.65 -34.77
CA PRO A 213 -30.91 23.94 -36.01
C PRO A 213 -30.27 24.83 -37.10
N THR A 214 -29.79 24.25 -38.21
CA THR A 214 -29.60 24.98 -39.48
C THR A 214 -29.47 24.03 -40.68
N PRO A 215 -29.72 24.49 -41.93
CA PRO A 215 -30.47 23.76 -42.95
C PRO A 215 -29.58 23.12 -44.03
N CYS A 216 -30.21 22.32 -44.90
CA CYS A 216 -29.62 21.72 -46.10
C CYS A 216 -28.80 22.71 -46.95
N PRO A 217 -27.66 22.30 -47.52
CA PRO A 217 -27.08 22.95 -48.69
C PRO A 217 -27.69 22.38 -49.99
N PRO A 218 -27.97 23.22 -51.02
CA PRO A 218 -28.25 22.75 -52.36
C PRO A 218 -26.97 22.41 -53.15
N GLU A 219 -27.21 21.80 -54.30
CA GLU A 219 -26.34 21.03 -55.18
C GLU A 219 -25.07 21.73 -55.74
N LEU A 220 -24.17 20.84 -56.21
CA LEU A 220 -22.91 21.05 -56.92
C LEU A 220 -23.01 22.03 -58.11
N ASP A 221 -21.91 22.74 -58.41
CA ASP A 221 -21.22 22.58 -59.71
C ASP A 221 -19.94 23.44 -59.87
N ASN A 222 -18.99 22.84 -60.60
CA ASN A 222 -17.88 23.43 -61.37
C ASN A 222 -16.62 23.93 -60.64
N MET A 223 -15.57 23.12 -60.80
CA MET A 223 -14.15 23.45 -60.61
C MET A 223 -13.70 24.66 -61.45
N SER A 224 -12.82 25.47 -60.87
CA SER A 224 -11.46 25.66 -61.39
C SER A 224 -10.55 26.24 -60.30
N LEU A 225 -9.45 25.54 -59.97
CA LEU A 225 -8.35 26.09 -59.18
C LEU A 225 -7.63 27.18 -59.99
N PRO A 226 -7.25 28.31 -59.36
CA PRO A 226 -5.82 28.57 -59.28
C PRO A 226 -5.34 29.25 -57.97
N GLU A 227 -4.09 28.92 -57.66
CA GLU A 227 -3.10 29.54 -56.77
C GLU A 227 -3.48 30.81 -55.99
N PHE A 228 -3.32 30.77 -54.66
CA PHE A 228 -3.25 32.00 -53.85
C PHE A 228 -2.02 32.06 -52.93
N LYS A 229 -1.31 33.18 -53.11
CA LYS A 229 -0.20 33.71 -52.31
C LYS A 229 -0.68 34.03 -50.90
N PHE A 230 0.17 33.72 -49.91
CA PHE A 230 -0.05 34.10 -48.51
C PHE A 230 -0.12 35.63 -48.37
N ASN A 231 -1.23 36.12 -47.81
CA ASN A 231 -1.38 37.51 -47.40
C ASN A 231 -1.28 37.56 -45.87
N PHE A 232 -0.27 38.27 -45.35
CA PHE A 232 0.15 38.29 -43.94
C PHE A 232 -0.78 39.08 -42.99
N SER A 233 -2.04 39.29 -43.37
CA SER A 233 -2.99 40.13 -42.63
C SER A 233 -4.04 39.36 -41.80
N GLU A 234 -4.00 38.01 -41.79
CA GLU A 234 -4.90 37.19 -40.97
C GLU A 234 -4.25 36.64 -39.67
N LEU A 235 -3.03 37.09 -39.34
CA LEU A 235 -2.31 36.64 -38.15
C LEU A 235 -2.85 37.23 -36.83
N GLU A 236 -3.72 38.24 -36.86
CA GLU A 236 -4.30 38.84 -35.65
C GLU A 236 -5.61 38.20 -35.18
N LYS A 237 -6.15 37.19 -35.90
CA LYS A 237 -7.34 36.42 -35.47
C LYS A 237 -7.01 35.00 -34.98
N ILE A 238 -5.74 34.65 -34.92
CA ILE A 238 -5.27 33.31 -34.51
C ILE A 238 -5.07 33.22 -32.98
N ASP A 239 -4.94 34.33 -32.27
CA ASP A 239 -4.69 34.32 -30.82
C ASP A 239 -5.86 33.73 -30.01
N ASP A 240 -7.11 33.96 -30.41
CA ASP A 240 -8.28 33.46 -29.67
C ASP A 240 -8.52 31.94 -29.87
N GLN A 241 -8.18 31.40 -31.04
CA GLN A 241 -8.29 29.95 -31.30
C GLN A 241 -7.09 29.17 -30.73
N VAL A 242 -5.91 29.76 -30.68
CA VAL A 242 -4.74 29.17 -30.00
C VAL A 242 -4.97 29.12 -28.49
N ALA A 243 -5.60 30.12 -27.88
CA ALA A 243 -5.98 30.10 -26.46
C ALA A 243 -7.02 29.01 -26.13
N PHE A 244 -8.00 28.77 -27.00
CA PHE A 244 -9.00 27.71 -26.80
C PHE A 244 -8.41 26.31 -26.95
N VAL A 245 -7.47 26.11 -27.87
CA VAL A 245 -6.74 24.85 -28.06
C VAL A 245 -5.71 24.63 -26.95
N SER A 246 -5.05 25.69 -26.45
CA SER A 246 -4.18 25.67 -25.27
C SER A 246 -4.92 25.19 -24.02
N ASN A 247 -6.08 25.79 -23.73
CA ASN A 247 -6.86 25.45 -22.53
C ASN A 247 -7.41 24.00 -22.56
N LYS A 248 -7.73 23.47 -23.74
CA LYS A 248 -8.11 22.04 -23.90
C LYS A 248 -6.93 21.07 -23.90
N LEU A 249 -5.73 21.53 -24.26
CA LEU A 249 -4.48 20.75 -24.13
C LEU A 249 -4.06 20.65 -22.66
N ASP A 250 -4.23 21.72 -21.88
CA ASP A 250 -3.90 21.73 -20.44
C ASP A 250 -4.83 20.83 -19.62
N GLU A 251 -6.11 20.68 -19.99
CA GLU A 251 -7.04 19.73 -19.34
C GLU A 251 -6.70 18.24 -19.59
N VAL A 252 -5.82 17.93 -20.56
CA VAL A 252 -5.45 16.56 -20.96
C VAL A 252 -4.00 16.20 -20.55
N MET A 253 -3.22 17.17 -20.06
CA MET A 253 -1.86 16.96 -19.60
C MET A 253 -1.86 16.59 -18.12
N VAL A 254 -1.63 15.31 -17.80
CA VAL A 254 -1.47 14.90 -16.40
C VAL A 254 -0.20 15.55 -15.85
N GLU A 255 -0.36 16.51 -14.93
CA GLU A 255 0.77 17.23 -14.35
C GLU A 255 1.84 16.26 -13.80
N PRO A 256 3.13 16.54 -14.01
CA PRO A 256 4.21 15.71 -13.50
C PRO A 256 4.26 15.81 -11.98
N VAL A 257 4.54 14.67 -11.32
CA VAL A 257 4.76 14.63 -9.87
C VAL A 257 5.92 15.57 -9.51
N LYS A 258 5.68 16.49 -8.58
CA LYS A 258 6.70 17.42 -8.11
C LYS A 258 7.67 16.69 -7.20
N MET A 259 8.95 17.04 -7.23
CA MET A 259 10.00 16.33 -6.49
C MET A 259 10.69 17.21 -5.46
N ILE A 260 10.98 16.64 -4.30
CA ILE A 260 11.85 17.24 -3.27
C ILE A 260 13.07 16.34 -3.10
N LEU A 261 14.23 16.77 -3.57
CA LEU A 261 15.49 16.04 -3.41
C LEU A 261 16.17 16.46 -2.10
N VAL A 262 16.24 15.52 -1.14
CA VAL A 262 16.93 15.70 0.13
C VAL A 262 18.33 15.11 0.05
N THR A 263 19.35 15.93 0.29
CA THR A 263 20.77 15.53 0.22
C THR A 263 21.48 15.64 1.56
N GLY A 264 22.46 14.76 1.77
CA GLY A 264 23.29 14.74 2.98
C GLY A 264 24.53 15.62 2.90
N GLY A 265 24.83 16.27 4.01
CA GLY A 265 25.99 17.14 4.14
C GLY A 265 27.27 16.40 4.51
N VAL A 266 27.74 16.63 5.72
CA VAL A 266 29.11 16.30 6.18
C VAL A 266 29.25 14.88 6.72
N ILE A 267 28.21 14.36 7.38
CA ILE A 267 28.25 13.07 8.08
C ILE A 267 27.04 12.23 7.68
N SER A 268 27.24 10.90 7.59
CA SER A 268 26.14 9.94 7.63
C SER A 268 25.47 10.01 9.01
N GLY A 269 24.16 9.73 9.09
CA GLY A 269 23.42 9.82 10.36
C GLY A 269 23.08 11.24 10.84
N VAL A 270 23.28 12.29 10.03
CA VAL A 270 22.83 13.66 10.36
C VAL A 270 21.30 13.78 10.54
N GLY A 271 20.52 12.75 10.27
CA GLY A 271 19.06 12.75 10.46
C GLY A 271 18.28 13.09 9.18
N LYS A 272 18.83 12.77 8.00
CA LYS A 272 18.15 12.92 6.70
C LYS A 272 16.77 12.28 6.72
N GLY A 273 16.68 11.00 7.07
CA GLY A 273 15.42 10.28 7.16
C GLY A 273 14.36 10.97 8.04
N ILE A 274 14.77 11.60 9.15
CA ILE A 274 13.84 12.35 10.02
C ILE A 274 13.39 13.66 9.35
N ILE A 275 14.27 14.40 8.70
CA ILE A 275 13.91 15.62 7.95
C ILE A 275 12.99 15.27 6.78
N SER A 276 13.35 14.28 5.96
CA SER A 276 12.55 13.79 4.84
C SER A 276 11.17 13.34 5.29
N SER A 277 11.08 12.52 6.35
CA SER A 277 9.82 12.08 6.93
C SER A 277 8.99 13.27 7.46
N SER A 278 9.64 14.24 8.08
CA SER A 278 8.96 15.42 8.66
C SER A 278 8.38 16.34 7.58
N LEU A 279 9.08 16.52 6.46
CA LEU A 279 8.53 17.20 5.28
C LEU A 279 7.30 16.47 4.73
N GLY A 280 7.38 15.13 4.68
CA GLY A 280 6.25 14.30 4.27
C GLY A 280 5.04 14.43 5.19
N VAL A 281 5.25 14.44 6.52
CA VAL A 281 4.19 14.69 7.50
C VAL A 281 3.55 16.06 7.30
N LEU A 282 4.35 17.11 7.06
CA LEU A 282 3.81 18.44 6.82
C LEU A 282 2.91 18.49 5.58
N LEU A 283 3.39 17.94 4.47
CA LEU A 283 2.63 17.91 3.22
C LEU A 283 1.34 17.08 3.38
N LYS A 284 1.43 15.88 3.97
CA LYS A 284 0.27 15.00 4.19
C LYS A 284 -0.75 15.61 5.15
N ALA A 285 -0.29 16.26 6.22
CA ALA A 285 -1.16 16.96 7.17
C ALA A 285 -1.88 18.16 6.56
N HIS A 286 -1.44 18.65 5.39
CA HIS A 286 -2.08 19.72 4.62
C HIS A 286 -2.73 19.22 3.33
N GLY A 287 -2.94 17.91 3.17
CA GLY A 287 -3.79 17.34 2.11
C GLY A 287 -3.11 16.92 0.83
N TYR A 288 -1.79 17.05 0.75
CA TYR A 288 -1.05 16.56 -0.41
C TYR A 288 -0.85 15.05 -0.33
N ARG A 289 -0.99 14.38 -1.47
CA ARG A 289 -0.59 12.98 -1.62
C ARG A 289 0.92 12.90 -1.82
N VAL A 290 1.60 12.20 -0.89
CA VAL A 290 3.07 12.14 -0.82
C VAL A 290 3.57 10.73 -1.04
N SER A 291 4.54 10.57 -1.95
CA SER A 291 5.31 9.34 -2.13
C SER A 291 6.79 9.54 -1.74
N PHE A 292 7.52 8.44 -1.58
CA PHE A 292 8.93 8.45 -1.19
C PHE A 292 9.77 7.57 -2.11
N ILE A 293 10.99 8.03 -2.37
CA ILE A 293 12.04 7.24 -3.00
C ILE A 293 13.31 7.40 -2.16
N LYS A 294 13.93 6.30 -1.76
CA LYS A 294 15.24 6.29 -1.13
C LYS A 294 16.27 5.82 -2.14
N ILE A 295 17.28 6.64 -2.37
CA ILE A 295 18.45 6.29 -3.17
C ILE A 295 19.57 5.87 -2.20
N ASP A 296 20.06 4.67 -2.41
CA ASP A 296 21.16 4.07 -1.69
C ASP A 296 22.36 3.92 -2.62
N PRO A 297 23.46 4.65 -2.36
CA PRO A 297 24.61 4.63 -3.27
C PRO A 297 25.43 3.34 -3.20
N TYR A 298 25.15 2.43 -2.25
CA TYR A 298 25.82 1.13 -2.16
C TYR A 298 25.54 0.22 -3.36
N ILE A 299 26.42 -0.76 -3.58
CA ILE A 299 26.41 -1.64 -4.76
C ILE A 299 25.42 -2.81 -4.63
N ASN A 300 25.12 -3.28 -3.42
CA ASN A 300 24.15 -4.36 -3.22
C ASN A 300 22.81 -4.04 -3.90
N ILE A 301 22.19 -5.06 -4.50
CA ILE A 301 20.90 -4.90 -5.20
C ILE A 301 19.78 -4.63 -4.19
N ASP A 302 19.82 -5.30 -3.04
CA ASP A 302 18.89 -5.15 -1.93
C ASP A 302 19.65 -5.23 -0.59
N ALA A 303 18.92 -5.00 0.51
CA ALA A 303 19.49 -5.07 1.85
C ALA A 303 19.44 -6.49 2.45
N GLY A 304 18.88 -7.47 1.75
CA GLY A 304 18.57 -8.79 2.32
C GLY A 304 19.80 -9.56 2.80
N THR A 305 20.94 -9.33 2.16
CA THR A 305 22.23 -9.97 2.50
C THR A 305 23.05 -9.21 3.54
N PHE A 306 22.55 -8.08 4.06
CA PHE A 306 23.30 -7.30 5.04
C PHE A 306 23.43 -8.03 6.38
N SER A 307 24.61 -7.87 6.97
CA SER A 307 24.79 -8.15 8.39
C SER A 307 24.13 -7.04 9.19
N PRO A 308 23.28 -7.36 10.19
CA PRO A 308 22.73 -6.35 11.09
C PRO A 308 23.79 -5.52 11.83
N PHE A 309 25.05 -5.97 11.88
CA PHE A 309 26.15 -5.23 12.48
C PHE A 309 26.64 -4.02 11.66
N GLU A 310 26.43 -4.02 10.35
CA GLU A 310 27.03 -3.01 9.46
C GLU A 310 26.05 -1.88 9.14
N HIS A 311 24.89 -2.25 8.58
CA HIS A 311 23.89 -1.31 8.07
C HIS A 311 22.59 -1.28 8.89
N GLY A 312 22.60 -1.92 10.06
CA GLY A 312 21.41 -2.05 10.90
C GLY A 312 20.44 -3.11 10.40
N GLU A 313 19.20 -3.04 10.90
CA GLU A 313 18.15 -4.01 10.61
C GLU A 313 17.67 -3.94 9.15
N VAL A 314 17.41 -5.11 8.54
CA VAL A 314 16.71 -5.19 7.24
C VAL A 314 15.22 -4.92 7.45
N PHE A 315 14.67 -3.97 6.68
CA PHE A 315 13.24 -3.69 6.69
C PHE A 315 12.54 -4.41 5.53
N VAL A 316 11.36 -4.97 5.78
CA VAL A 316 10.61 -5.77 4.80
C VAL A 316 9.38 -4.99 4.39
N LEU A 317 9.10 -4.95 3.08
CA LEU A 317 7.91 -4.32 2.48
C LEU A 317 6.81 -5.33 2.16
N ASP A 318 5.61 -4.85 1.83
CA ASP A 318 4.45 -5.71 1.56
C ASP A 318 4.69 -6.65 0.38
N ASP A 319 5.36 -6.15 -0.66
CA ASP A 319 5.69 -6.94 -1.85
C ASP A 319 6.87 -7.90 -1.65
N GLY A 320 7.42 -7.97 -0.43
CA GLY A 320 8.61 -8.77 -0.09
C GLY A 320 9.92 -8.13 -0.52
N GLY A 321 9.97 -6.82 -0.76
CA GLY A 321 11.23 -6.10 -0.89
C GLY A 321 12.00 -6.08 0.43
N GLU A 322 13.28 -6.46 0.39
CA GLU A 322 14.23 -6.30 1.50
C GLU A 322 15.00 -5.00 1.30
N VAL A 323 14.76 -4.02 2.17
CA VAL A 323 15.21 -2.64 1.98
C VAL A 323 15.90 -2.10 3.23
N ASP A 324 16.58 -0.97 3.06
CA ASP A 324 17.19 -0.21 4.15
C ASP A 324 16.13 0.24 5.18
N LEU A 325 16.56 0.33 6.44
CA LEU A 325 15.74 0.70 7.59
C LEU A 325 15.09 2.07 7.45
N ASP A 326 15.71 2.98 6.69
CA ASP A 326 15.18 4.32 6.43
C ASP A 326 13.80 4.31 5.79
N LEU A 327 13.49 3.32 4.92
CA LEU A 327 12.14 3.20 4.34
C LEU A 327 11.09 2.93 5.41
N GLY A 328 11.45 2.18 6.44
CA GLY A 328 10.60 1.96 7.60
C GLY A 328 10.35 3.21 8.43
N ASN A 329 11.14 4.28 8.30
CA ASN A 329 10.79 5.57 8.91
C ASN A 329 9.66 6.23 8.13
N TYR A 330 9.73 6.24 6.78
CA TYR A 330 8.71 6.88 5.95
C TYR A 330 7.34 6.22 6.13
N GLU A 331 7.27 4.88 6.10
CA GLU A 331 6.00 4.16 6.33
C GLU A 331 5.40 4.47 7.71
N ARG A 332 6.25 4.54 8.75
CA ARG A 332 5.80 4.82 10.12
C ARG A 332 5.39 6.26 10.38
N PHE A 333 5.97 7.23 9.68
CA PHE A 333 5.61 8.63 9.87
C PHE A 333 4.39 9.02 9.03
N LEU A 334 4.26 8.46 7.83
CA LEU A 334 3.19 8.86 6.91
C LEU A 334 2.03 7.89 6.85
N ASN A 335 2.14 6.67 7.39
CA ASN A 335 1.17 5.59 7.16
C ASN A 335 0.95 5.37 5.65
N ILE A 336 2.03 5.00 4.97
CA ILE A 336 2.06 4.65 3.53
C ILE A 336 2.63 3.24 3.37
N ARG A 337 2.36 2.60 2.24
CA ARG A 337 2.87 1.29 1.84
C ARG A 337 3.80 1.44 0.64
N LEU A 338 5.10 1.33 0.89
CA LEU A 338 6.12 1.42 -0.16
C LEU A 338 6.37 0.04 -0.77
N THR A 339 6.92 0.04 -1.99
CA THR A 339 7.29 -1.17 -2.74
C THR A 339 8.81 -1.26 -2.89
N ARG A 340 9.33 -2.42 -3.30
CA ARG A 340 10.77 -2.62 -3.55
C ARG A 340 11.39 -1.60 -4.51
N ASP A 341 10.58 -1.04 -5.39
CA ASP A 341 10.99 -0.07 -6.41
C ASP A 341 11.18 1.34 -5.84
N ASN A 342 10.58 1.65 -4.68
CA ASN A 342 10.83 2.89 -3.93
C ASN A 342 12.23 2.92 -3.30
N ASN A 343 12.93 1.78 -3.27
CA ASN A 343 14.35 1.70 -2.93
C ASN A 343 15.19 1.54 -4.21
N ILE A 344 16.02 2.52 -4.50
CA ILE A 344 16.94 2.52 -5.65
C ILE A 344 18.35 2.30 -5.11
N THR A 345 19.06 1.31 -5.64
CA THR A 345 20.48 1.07 -5.33
C THR A 345 21.34 1.21 -6.56
N THR A 346 22.65 1.44 -6.40
CA THR A 346 23.59 1.41 -7.53
C THR A 346 23.54 0.06 -8.23
N GLY A 347 23.44 -1.03 -7.47
CA GLY A 347 23.30 -2.40 -7.99
C GLY A 347 22.09 -2.59 -8.90
N LYS A 348 20.90 -2.12 -8.48
CA LYS A 348 19.66 -2.20 -9.28
C LYS A 348 19.80 -1.48 -10.61
N ILE A 349 20.34 -0.26 -10.60
CA ILE A 349 20.52 0.54 -11.82
C ILE A 349 21.55 -0.12 -12.75
N TYR A 350 22.67 -0.59 -12.21
CA TYR A 350 23.71 -1.25 -13.01
C TYR A 350 23.21 -2.55 -13.61
N GLN A 351 22.52 -3.38 -12.83
CA GLN A 351 21.90 -4.60 -13.33
C GLN A 351 20.95 -4.30 -14.49
N GLN A 352 20.04 -3.33 -14.32
CA GLN A 352 19.09 -2.95 -15.36
C GLN A 352 19.79 -2.50 -16.65
N VAL A 353 20.82 -1.67 -16.55
CA VAL A 353 21.53 -1.13 -17.71
C VAL A 353 22.37 -2.21 -18.40
N ILE A 354 23.03 -3.09 -17.65
CA ILE A 354 23.78 -4.23 -18.18
C ILE A 354 22.85 -5.20 -18.91
N GLU A 355 21.68 -5.51 -18.35
CA GLU A 355 20.69 -6.37 -18.99
C GLU A 355 20.13 -5.77 -20.29
N ARG A 356 19.84 -4.45 -20.30
CA ARG A 356 19.42 -3.71 -21.51
C ARG A 356 20.51 -3.71 -22.58
N GLU A 357 21.79 -3.60 -22.18
CA GLU A 357 22.93 -3.67 -23.08
C GLU A 357 23.03 -5.05 -23.74
N ARG A 358 22.98 -6.13 -22.97
CA ARG A 358 23.00 -7.50 -23.50
C ARG A 358 21.82 -7.83 -24.40
N ARG A 359 20.64 -7.26 -24.13
CA ARG A 359 19.45 -7.41 -24.98
C ARG A 359 19.56 -6.62 -26.30
N GLY A 360 20.49 -5.67 -26.40
CA GLY A 360 20.69 -4.85 -27.59
C GLY A 360 19.84 -3.57 -27.63
N ASP A 361 19.28 -3.13 -26.50
CA ASP A 361 18.40 -1.95 -26.43
C ASP A 361 19.11 -0.65 -26.84
N TYR A 362 20.43 -0.59 -26.65
CA TYR A 362 21.27 0.56 -27.03
C TYR A 362 21.78 0.49 -28.48
N LEU A 363 21.25 -0.42 -29.31
CA LEU A 363 21.58 -0.56 -30.73
C LEU A 363 23.09 -0.75 -31.01
N GLY A 364 23.79 -1.45 -30.11
CA GLY A 364 25.23 -1.69 -30.20
C GLY A 364 26.11 -0.46 -29.93
N LYS A 365 25.54 0.68 -29.51
CA LYS A 365 26.32 1.85 -29.09
C LYS A 365 26.98 1.60 -27.73
N THR A 366 28.11 2.26 -27.50
CA THR A 366 28.80 2.23 -26.20
C THR A 366 27.95 2.85 -25.11
N VAL A 367 27.73 2.09 -24.03
CA VAL A 367 27.04 2.55 -22.82
C VAL A 367 28.04 3.24 -21.90
N GLN A 368 27.63 4.35 -21.29
CA GLN A 368 28.45 5.21 -20.43
C GLN A 368 27.61 5.74 -19.26
N THR A 369 28.27 6.21 -18.18
CA THR A 369 27.57 6.80 -17.03
C THR A 369 26.64 7.95 -17.44
N ILE A 370 27.13 8.86 -18.28
CA ILE A 370 26.32 9.91 -18.90
C ILE A 370 26.24 9.59 -20.40
N PRO A 371 25.04 9.56 -21.00
CA PRO A 371 23.73 9.78 -20.39
C PRO A 371 23.04 8.50 -19.88
N HIS A 372 23.62 7.30 -20.05
CA HIS A 372 22.83 6.06 -19.96
C HIS A 372 22.45 5.69 -18.52
N ILE A 373 23.38 5.78 -17.56
CA ILE A 373 23.09 5.54 -16.14
C ILE A 373 22.20 6.66 -15.60
N THR A 374 22.52 7.92 -15.89
CA THR A 374 21.71 9.05 -15.42
C THR A 374 20.28 9.03 -15.97
N SER A 375 20.10 8.66 -17.24
CA SER A 375 18.76 8.49 -17.83
C SER A 375 18.00 7.33 -17.18
N ALA A 376 18.66 6.20 -16.90
CA ALA A 376 18.02 5.08 -16.21
C ALA A 376 17.56 5.45 -14.79
N ILE A 377 18.37 6.23 -14.05
CA ILE A 377 17.99 6.76 -12.73
C ILE A 377 16.73 7.63 -12.84
N ILE A 378 16.71 8.56 -13.79
CA ILE A 378 15.57 9.46 -13.94
C ILE A 378 14.31 8.69 -14.39
N GLU A 379 14.42 7.81 -15.39
CA GLU A 379 13.31 6.95 -15.83
C GLU A 379 12.72 6.17 -14.66
N TRP A 380 13.58 5.69 -13.75
CA TRP A 380 13.15 4.99 -12.54
C TRP A 380 12.40 5.93 -11.59
N VAL A 381 12.98 7.09 -11.29
CA VAL A 381 12.41 8.06 -10.35
C VAL A 381 11.06 8.59 -10.84
N GLU A 382 10.96 9.00 -12.11
CA GLU A 382 9.71 9.54 -12.69
C GLU A 382 8.60 8.49 -12.71
N ARG A 383 8.94 7.21 -12.99
CA ARG A 383 7.99 6.09 -12.93
C ARG A 383 7.50 5.82 -11.52
N VAL A 384 8.42 5.69 -10.56
CA VAL A 384 8.08 5.28 -9.19
C VAL A 384 7.40 6.40 -8.41
N ALA A 385 7.76 7.66 -8.67
CA ALA A 385 7.11 8.82 -8.07
C ALA A 385 5.60 8.88 -8.36
N ALA A 386 5.16 8.31 -9.49
CA ALA A 386 3.77 8.28 -9.90
C ALA A 386 2.96 7.10 -9.32
N ILE A 387 3.61 6.13 -8.67
CA ILE A 387 2.93 4.96 -8.09
C ILE A 387 2.18 5.39 -6.81
N PRO A 388 0.88 5.11 -6.70
CA PRO A 388 0.12 5.34 -5.46
C PRO A 388 0.67 4.50 -4.30
N VAL A 389 0.80 5.10 -3.11
CA VAL A 389 1.36 4.44 -1.91
C VAL A 389 0.52 4.63 -0.65
N ASP A 390 -0.55 5.42 -0.71
CA ASP A 390 -1.39 5.76 0.45
C ASP A 390 -2.72 4.99 0.50
N GLY A 391 -2.92 4.04 -0.41
CA GLY A 391 -4.13 3.20 -0.51
C GLY A 391 -5.33 3.88 -1.17
N THR A 392 -5.17 5.10 -1.69
CA THR A 392 -6.25 5.81 -2.40
C THR A 392 -6.36 5.46 -3.89
N ASP A 393 -5.40 4.69 -4.41
CA ASP A 393 -5.17 4.43 -5.84
C ASP A 393 -5.01 5.72 -6.70
N GLN A 394 -4.82 6.87 -6.06
CA GLN A 394 -4.60 8.15 -6.72
C GLN A 394 -3.12 8.45 -6.86
N ARG A 395 -2.77 9.13 -7.96
CA ARG A 395 -1.41 9.57 -8.25
C ARG A 395 -0.91 10.54 -7.16
N PRO A 396 0.31 10.37 -6.64
CA PRO A 396 0.93 11.34 -5.74
C PRO A 396 1.16 12.70 -6.42
N GLU A 397 1.06 13.78 -5.66
CA GLU A 397 1.35 15.14 -6.13
C GLU A 397 2.82 15.50 -5.88
N VAL A 398 3.37 15.01 -4.77
CA VAL A 398 4.75 15.26 -4.36
C VAL A 398 5.46 13.94 -4.07
N CYS A 399 6.68 13.79 -4.58
CA CYS A 399 7.57 12.69 -4.25
C CYS A 399 8.82 13.23 -3.56
N ILE A 400 9.09 12.77 -2.33
CA ILE A 400 10.32 13.10 -1.61
C ILE A 400 11.37 12.05 -1.97
N VAL A 401 12.46 12.50 -2.57
CA VAL A 401 13.60 11.67 -2.95
C VAL A 401 14.73 11.92 -1.97
N GLU A 402 15.04 10.95 -1.13
CA GLU A 402 16.20 11.02 -0.24
C GLU A 402 17.43 10.38 -0.90
N LEU A 403 18.51 11.17 -1.06
CA LEU A 403 19.81 10.67 -1.44
C LEU A 403 20.61 10.26 -0.19
N GLY A 404 20.81 8.94 -0.04
CA GLY A 404 21.67 8.33 0.97
C GLY A 404 23.14 8.73 0.83
N GLY A 405 23.94 8.37 1.84
CA GLY A 405 25.36 8.74 1.88
C GLY A 405 25.59 10.24 2.13
N THR A 406 26.74 10.74 1.68
CA THR A 406 27.11 12.15 1.75
C THR A 406 27.42 12.73 0.37
N ILE A 407 27.44 14.05 0.27
CA ILE A 407 27.80 14.76 -0.97
C ILE A 407 29.31 14.90 -1.07
N GLY A 408 29.88 14.42 -2.18
CA GLY A 408 31.31 14.40 -2.45
C GLY A 408 31.90 13.00 -2.53
N ASP A 409 31.11 11.98 -2.15
CA ASP A 409 31.49 10.57 -2.29
C ASP A 409 31.44 10.13 -3.77
N ILE A 410 32.32 9.20 -4.14
CA ILE A 410 32.38 8.66 -5.51
C ILE A 410 31.06 7.96 -5.88
N GLU A 411 30.45 7.29 -4.90
CA GLU A 411 29.23 6.50 -5.08
C GLU A 411 28.00 7.37 -5.41
N SER A 412 27.95 8.61 -4.90
CA SER A 412 26.81 9.51 -5.10
C SER A 412 26.90 10.32 -6.40
N MET A 413 28.06 10.35 -7.06
CA MET A 413 28.29 11.15 -8.28
C MET A 413 27.28 10.86 -9.40
N PRO A 414 26.96 9.60 -9.77
CA PRO A 414 25.99 9.33 -10.84
C PRO A 414 24.58 9.84 -10.50
N PHE A 415 24.17 9.76 -9.24
CA PHE A 415 22.86 10.21 -8.80
C PHE A 415 22.76 11.74 -8.79
N VAL A 416 23.76 12.44 -8.28
CA VAL A 416 23.78 13.91 -8.30
C VAL A 416 23.75 14.44 -9.73
N ALA A 417 24.55 13.85 -10.64
CA ALA A 417 24.55 14.19 -12.06
C ALA A 417 23.20 13.93 -12.74
N ALA A 418 22.44 12.91 -12.29
CA ALA A 418 21.11 12.65 -12.81
C ALA A 418 20.11 13.76 -12.47
N PHE A 419 20.23 14.39 -11.29
CA PHE A 419 19.34 15.47 -10.87
C PHE A 419 19.76 16.86 -11.37
N GLU A 420 20.99 17.04 -11.83
CA GLU A 420 21.49 18.31 -12.39
C GLU A 420 20.59 18.84 -13.53
N LYS A 421 20.00 17.95 -14.34
CA LYS A 421 19.11 18.36 -15.45
C LYS A 421 17.93 19.23 -15.00
N PHE A 422 17.45 19.05 -13.77
CA PHE A 422 16.29 19.76 -13.23
C PHE A 422 16.61 21.20 -12.78
N GLN A 423 17.88 21.58 -12.75
CA GLN A 423 18.31 22.97 -12.49
C GLN A 423 18.08 23.89 -13.70
N ARG A 424 17.73 23.33 -14.87
CA ARG A 424 17.39 24.13 -16.06
C ARG A 424 16.10 24.91 -15.82
N PRO A 425 15.97 26.16 -16.34
CA PRO A 425 14.78 26.99 -16.13
C PRO A 425 13.44 26.30 -16.46
N ALA A 426 13.41 25.46 -17.50
CA ALA A 426 12.23 24.72 -17.92
C ALA A 426 11.71 23.69 -16.89
N PHE A 427 12.55 23.26 -15.95
CA PHE A 427 12.22 22.28 -14.91
C PHE A 427 12.29 22.86 -13.51
N LYS A 428 12.45 24.18 -13.39
CA LYS A 428 12.65 24.86 -12.11
C LYS A 428 11.53 24.47 -11.15
N ASP A 429 10.27 24.55 -11.58
CA ASP A 429 9.09 24.30 -10.74
C ASP A 429 8.79 22.80 -10.54
N HIS A 430 9.66 21.89 -10.98
CA HIS A 430 9.49 20.43 -10.84
C HIS A 430 10.36 19.83 -9.74
N LEU A 431 11.49 20.47 -9.40
CA LEU A 431 12.41 19.98 -8.39
C LEU A 431 12.74 21.08 -7.38
N MET A 432 12.63 20.73 -6.10
CA MET A 432 13.16 21.50 -4.98
C MET A 432 14.29 20.73 -4.32
N THR A 433 15.41 21.38 -4.02
CA THR A 433 16.57 20.76 -3.39
C THR A 433 16.66 21.19 -1.91
N VAL A 434 16.65 20.22 -1.02
CA VAL A 434 16.85 20.41 0.42
C VAL A 434 18.19 19.82 0.81
N HIS A 435 19.07 20.63 1.40
CA HIS A 435 20.38 20.17 1.85
C HIS A 435 20.45 20.14 3.37
N VAL A 436 20.74 18.96 3.94
CA VAL A 436 20.82 18.76 5.39
C VAL A 436 22.27 18.70 5.82
N SER A 437 22.70 19.65 6.64
CA SER A 437 24.08 19.76 7.12
C SER A 437 24.15 19.93 8.63
N VAL A 438 25.30 19.59 9.22
CA VAL A 438 25.52 19.66 10.68
C VAL A 438 26.29 20.92 11.07
N ILE A 439 25.87 21.55 12.15
CA ILE A 439 26.59 22.62 12.85
C ILE A 439 27.15 22.01 14.13
N LEU A 440 28.48 21.97 14.21
CA LEU A 440 29.17 21.31 15.32
C LEU A 440 29.42 22.27 16.47
N GLU A 441 29.34 21.76 17.69
CA GLU A 441 29.77 22.46 18.91
C GLU A 441 30.90 21.70 19.60
N PRO A 442 32.17 21.98 19.27
CA PRO A 442 33.27 21.34 19.98
C PRO A 442 33.25 21.74 21.46
N LYS A 443 33.14 20.75 22.35
CA LYS A 443 33.08 20.94 23.83
C LYS A 443 34.23 21.78 24.39
N SER A 444 35.38 21.77 23.73
CA SER A 444 36.56 22.58 24.11
C SER A 444 36.39 24.08 23.89
N THR A 445 35.51 24.50 22.98
CA THR A 445 35.34 25.91 22.59
C THR A 445 33.98 26.50 22.96
N GLY A 446 32.93 25.68 23.08
CA GLY A 446 31.57 26.14 23.39
C GLY A 446 30.94 27.06 22.33
N GLU A 447 31.52 27.13 21.14
CA GLU A 447 31.05 27.96 20.02
C GLU A 447 30.60 27.07 18.86
N LEU A 448 29.44 27.37 18.29
CA LEU A 448 28.92 26.70 17.10
C LEU A 448 29.80 27.00 15.88
N LYS A 449 30.33 25.95 15.25
CA LYS A 449 31.20 26.02 14.08
C LYS A 449 30.46 25.61 12.81
N THR A 450 30.42 26.53 11.85
CA THR A 450 29.74 26.35 10.55
C THR A 450 30.65 25.87 9.42
N LYS A 451 31.96 25.74 9.66
CA LYS A 451 32.95 25.37 8.64
C LYS A 451 32.67 24.05 7.92
N PRO A 452 32.24 22.97 8.60
CA PRO A 452 31.87 21.73 7.91
C PRO A 452 30.73 21.92 6.91
N MET A 453 29.66 22.61 7.32
CA MET A 453 28.54 22.96 6.44
C MET A 453 28.99 23.79 5.24
N GLN A 454 29.88 24.78 5.45
CA GLN A 454 30.43 25.60 4.36
C GLN A 454 31.14 24.76 3.29
N ASN A 455 31.90 23.73 3.70
CA ASN A 455 32.58 22.85 2.77
C ASN A 455 31.60 21.94 2.02
N SER A 456 30.62 21.39 2.74
CA SER A 456 29.58 20.56 2.14
C SER A 456 28.76 21.32 1.08
N MET A 457 28.42 22.57 1.37
CA MET A 457 27.79 23.49 0.43
C MET A 457 28.62 23.76 -0.83
N ARG A 458 29.94 23.88 -0.68
CA ARG A 458 30.84 24.04 -1.83
C ARG A 458 30.80 22.80 -2.73
N ASN A 459 30.82 21.61 -2.13
CA ASN A 459 30.78 20.34 -2.88
C ASN A 459 29.44 20.17 -3.61
N LEU A 460 28.32 20.47 -2.96
CA LEU A 460 27.00 20.40 -3.59
C LEU A 460 26.91 21.27 -4.85
N ARG A 461 27.37 22.52 -4.75
CA ARG A 461 27.42 23.45 -5.88
C ARG A 461 28.41 23.03 -6.96
N ALA A 462 29.58 22.50 -6.57
CA ALA A 462 30.56 21.97 -7.52
C ALA A 462 30.00 20.79 -8.33
N SER A 463 29.09 20.01 -7.74
CA SER A 463 28.36 18.93 -8.41
C SER A 463 27.13 19.40 -9.21
N GLY A 464 26.91 20.72 -9.33
CA GLY A 464 25.85 21.29 -10.17
C GLY A 464 24.49 21.50 -9.49
N LEU A 465 24.36 21.26 -8.18
CA LEU A 465 23.12 21.48 -7.43
C LEU A 465 23.21 22.71 -6.52
N THR A 466 22.13 23.49 -6.46
CA THR A 466 21.98 24.61 -5.52
C THR A 466 20.80 24.31 -4.59
N PRO A 467 20.94 24.46 -3.26
CA PRO A 467 19.85 24.18 -2.35
C PRO A 467 18.83 25.31 -2.37
N ASP A 468 17.55 24.94 -2.41
CA ASP A 468 16.42 25.84 -2.17
C ASP A 468 16.16 26.01 -0.66
N LEU A 469 16.46 24.97 0.15
CA LEU A 469 16.44 25.03 1.61
C LEU A 469 17.72 24.44 2.20
N LEU A 470 18.26 25.11 3.21
CA LEU A 470 19.42 24.66 3.97
C LEU A 470 19.00 24.34 5.41
N VAL A 471 18.92 23.04 5.70
CA VAL A 471 18.58 22.53 7.04
C VAL A 471 19.86 22.32 7.83
N CYS A 472 20.01 23.09 8.91
CA CYS A 472 21.16 23.08 9.79
C CYS A 472 20.82 22.34 11.08
N ARG A 473 21.32 21.12 11.24
CA ARG A 473 21.19 20.34 12.48
C ARG A 473 22.21 20.79 13.52
N SER A 474 21.77 21.00 14.76
CA SER A 474 22.62 21.44 15.87
C SER A 474 22.16 20.85 17.21
N GLU A 475 22.98 20.95 18.26
CA GLU A 475 22.56 20.55 19.62
C GLU A 475 21.59 21.59 20.22
N ARG A 476 21.86 22.89 20.01
CA ARG A 476 21.07 24.02 20.51
C ARG A 476 20.47 24.87 19.39
N PRO A 477 19.41 25.67 19.65
CA PRO A 477 18.83 26.58 18.66
C PRO A 477 19.86 27.57 18.09
N LEU A 478 19.76 27.84 16.78
CA LEU A 478 20.62 28.79 16.10
C LEU A 478 20.19 30.23 16.41
N ASN A 479 21.13 31.09 16.79
CA ASN A 479 20.86 32.51 16.95
C ASN A 479 20.78 33.24 15.59
N LYS A 480 20.21 34.45 15.58
CA LYS A 480 19.99 35.22 14.34
C LYS A 480 21.30 35.55 13.61
N ALA A 481 22.33 36.00 14.33
CA ALA A 481 23.63 36.35 13.74
C ALA A 481 24.31 35.15 13.04
N LEU A 482 24.19 33.95 13.61
CA LEU A 482 24.71 32.73 12.98
C LEU A 482 23.90 32.36 11.75
N ARG A 483 22.57 32.50 11.77
CA ARG A 483 21.72 32.28 10.59
C ARG A 483 22.05 33.26 9.46
N GLU A 484 22.25 34.54 9.76
CA GLU A 484 22.68 35.55 8.78
C GLU A 484 24.03 35.20 8.15
N LYS A 485 25.00 34.73 8.97
CA LYS A 485 26.29 34.25 8.48
C LYS A 485 26.16 33.01 7.58
N ILE A 486 25.24 32.11 7.92
CA ILE A 486 24.97 30.91 7.12
C ILE A 486 24.31 31.30 5.80
N ALA A 487 23.29 32.16 5.82
CA ALA A 487 22.59 32.67 4.65
C ALA A 487 23.56 33.31 3.64
N ALA A 488 24.40 34.23 4.13
CA ALA A 488 25.40 34.93 3.31
C ALA A 488 26.39 33.97 2.63
N PHE A 489 26.84 32.91 3.29
CA PHE A 489 27.75 31.92 2.69
C PHE A 489 27.01 30.91 1.79
N GLY A 490 25.81 30.50 2.22
CA GLY A 490 24.94 29.59 1.51
C GLY A 490 24.46 30.16 0.17
N MET A 491 24.45 31.49 0.05
CA MET A 491 23.81 32.22 -1.05
C MET A 491 22.30 31.90 -1.10
N VAL A 492 21.69 31.89 0.08
CA VAL A 492 20.27 31.65 0.30
C VAL A 492 19.73 32.76 1.21
N GLU A 493 18.43 33.01 1.14
CA GLU A 493 17.76 33.97 2.01
C GLU A 493 17.72 33.49 3.46
N LEU A 494 17.52 34.42 4.41
CA LEU A 494 17.54 34.11 5.84
C LEU A 494 16.45 33.09 6.23
N GLU A 495 15.29 33.20 5.58
CA GLU A 495 14.13 32.35 5.74
C GLU A 495 14.41 30.91 5.28
N GLN A 496 15.29 30.73 4.29
CA GLN A 496 15.69 29.42 3.74
C GLN A 496 16.68 28.67 4.63
N VAL A 497 17.22 29.32 5.68
CA VAL A 497 18.10 28.70 6.68
C VAL A 497 17.28 28.18 7.85
N ILE A 498 17.06 26.87 7.87
CA ILE A 498 16.20 26.18 8.85
C ILE A 498 17.06 25.59 9.97
N GLY A 499 16.83 26.00 11.21
CA GLY A 499 17.52 25.46 12.38
C GLY A 499 16.76 24.27 12.96
N VAL A 500 17.40 23.10 13.01
CA VAL A 500 16.85 21.89 13.65
C VAL A 500 17.75 21.48 14.79
N HIS A 501 17.33 21.78 16.02
CA HIS A 501 18.09 21.42 17.22
C HIS A 501 17.66 20.06 17.76
N ASP A 502 18.46 19.46 18.65
CA ASP A 502 18.08 18.23 19.33
C ASP A 502 16.81 18.45 20.17
N VAL A 503 15.82 17.58 19.98
CA VAL A 503 14.50 17.63 20.61
C VAL A 503 14.29 16.41 21.51
N SER A 504 13.40 16.52 22.49
CA SER A 504 13.11 15.41 23.43
C SER A 504 12.55 14.16 22.76
N ASN A 505 11.73 14.34 21.70
CA ASN A 505 11.21 13.26 20.89
C ASN A 505 11.13 13.65 19.41
N ILE A 506 11.25 12.66 18.53
CA ILE A 506 11.32 12.84 17.07
C ILE A 506 10.05 13.46 16.48
N TYR A 507 8.90 13.34 17.15
CA TYR A 507 7.62 13.87 16.66
C TYR A 507 7.51 15.39 16.79
N LYS A 508 8.47 16.05 17.46
CA LYS A 508 8.58 17.52 17.50
C LYS A 508 9.23 18.12 16.24
N VAL A 509 9.95 17.32 15.45
CA VAL A 509 10.66 17.83 14.27
C VAL A 509 9.71 18.38 13.20
N PRO A 510 8.58 17.71 12.83
CA PRO A 510 7.60 18.31 11.91
C PRO A 510 7.08 19.66 12.41
N LEU A 511 6.80 19.80 13.70
CA LEU A 511 6.31 21.05 14.30
C LEU A 511 7.36 22.17 14.25
N LEU A 512 8.63 21.82 14.41
CA LEU A 512 9.75 22.76 14.30
C LEU A 512 9.92 23.28 12.87
N LEU A 513 9.69 22.43 11.87
CA LEU A 513 9.69 22.82 10.46
C LEU A 513 8.48 23.70 10.13
N HIS A 514 7.29 23.35 10.64
CA HIS A 514 6.09 24.17 10.48
C HIS A 514 6.27 25.58 11.05
N LYS A 515 6.83 25.71 12.26
CA LYS A 515 7.10 27.01 12.90
C LYS A 515 8.08 27.89 12.11
N GLN A 516 8.88 27.30 11.23
CA GLN A 516 9.84 28.01 10.36
C GLN A 516 9.30 28.22 8.94
N ASN A 517 7.98 28.09 8.74
CA ASN A 517 7.27 28.32 7.47
C ASN A 517 7.79 27.48 6.28
N VAL A 518 8.27 26.27 6.57
CA VAL A 518 8.86 25.40 5.54
C VAL A 518 7.82 24.95 4.51
N LEU A 519 6.56 24.73 4.93
CA LEU A 519 5.50 24.32 4.02
C LEU A 519 5.21 25.38 2.97
N GLU A 520 5.09 26.63 3.40
CA GLU A 520 4.80 27.79 2.55
C GLU A 520 5.89 27.94 1.49
N MET A 521 7.16 27.79 1.89
CA MET A 521 8.29 27.79 0.96
C MET A 521 8.23 26.65 -0.05
N VAL A 522 7.81 25.45 0.36
CA VAL A 522 7.65 24.29 -0.55
C VAL A 522 6.52 24.56 -1.56
N VAL A 523 5.35 25.01 -1.08
CA VAL A 523 4.18 25.30 -1.92
C VAL A 523 4.50 26.38 -2.95
N GLU A 524 5.14 27.48 -2.52
CA GLU A 524 5.52 28.58 -3.40
C GLU A 524 6.56 28.16 -4.45
N ARG A 525 7.55 27.35 -4.03
CA ARG A 525 8.68 26.93 -4.87
C ARG A 525 8.28 25.91 -5.93
N LEU A 526 7.38 24.99 -5.59
CA LEU A 526 6.91 23.93 -6.49
C LEU A 526 5.59 24.26 -7.20
N LYS A 527 5.00 25.43 -6.92
CA LYS A 527 3.70 25.88 -7.44
C LYS A 527 2.60 24.84 -7.18
N LEU A 528 2.57 24.32 -5.94
CA LEU A 528 1.55 23.36 -5.54
C LEU A 528 0.19 24.05 -5.40
N THR A 529 -0.86 23.35 -5.79
CA THR A 529 -2.25 23.83 -5.68
C THR A 529 -2.59 24.04 -4.20
N ALA A 530 -3.07 25.25 -3.86
CA ALA A 530 -3.46 25.56 -2.50
C ALA A 530 -4.57 24.61 -2.03
N VAL A 531 -4.31 23.88 -0.95
CA VAL A 531 -5.30 22.98 -0.36
C VAL A 531 -6.31 23.79 0.43
N ASN A 532 -7.60 23.47 0.27
CA ASN A 532 -8.69 24.11 1.01
C ASN A 532 -8.46 23.98 2.52
N ALA A 533 -8.42 25.11 3.23
CA ALA A 533 -8.21 25.18 4.67
C ALA A 533 -9.25 24.37 5.47
N GLU A 534 -10.50 24.31 5.00
CA GLU A 534 -11.55 23.49 5.61
C GLU A 534 -11.29 21.99 5.40
N GLY A 535 -10.79 21.61 4.22
CA GLY A 535 -10.39 20.24 3.91
C GLY A 535 -9.24 19.76 4.79
N THR A 536 -8.25 20.62 5.04
CA THR A 536 -7.07 20.33 5.86
C THR A 536 -7.43 19.94 7.30
N LEU A 537 -8.47 20.54 7.88
CA LEU A 537 -8.92 20.23 9.25
C LEU A 537 -9.61 18.86 9.35
N ILE A 538 -10.22 18.39 8.26
CA ILE A 538 -10.93 17.10 8.17
C ILE A 538 -9.94 15.94 8.00
N LEU A 539 -8.74 16.21 7.45
CA LEU A 539 -7.72 15.18 7.21
C LEU A 539 -7.26 14.50 8.49
N LYS A 540 -6.97 13.20 8.36
CA LYS A 540 -6.41 12.38 9.43
C LYS A 540 -5.18 11.62 8.91
N PRO A 541 -3.98 11.83 9.51
CA PRO A 541 -3.68 12.75 10.61
C PRO A 541 -3.44 14.20 10.19
N ASN A 542 -3.89 15.16 11.00
CA ASN A 542 -3.59 16.59 10.86
C ASN A 542 -2.51 17.05 11.86
N LEU A 543 -2.04 18.29 11.73
CA LEU A 543 -1.00 18.85 12.61
C LEU A 543 -1.40 18.92 14.09
N PHE A 544 -2.69 19.03 14.40
CA PHE A 544 -3.19 19.04 15.76
C PHE A 544 -2.95 17.70 16.46
N GLN A 545 -3.28 16.59 15.78
CA GLN A 545 -3.04 15.24 16.29
C GLN A 545 -1.55 14.97 16.51
N TRP A 546 -0.69 15.43 15.59
CA TRP A 546 0.77 15.34 15.73
C TRP A 546 1.30 16.16 16.92
N THR A 547 0.81 17.39 17.09
CA THR A 547 1.20 18.26 18.21
C THR A 547 0.89 17.59 19.54
N HIS A 548 -0.32 17.06 19.69
CA HIS A 548 -0.73 16.38 20.91
C HIS A 548 0.07 15.10 21.17
N LEU A 549 0.27 14.26 20.14
CA LEU A 549 1.10 13.06 20.24
C LEU A 549 2.52 13.40 20.75
N SER A 550 3.13 14.44 20.18
CA SER A 550 4.48 14.87 20.56
C SER A 550 4.58 15.31 22.02
N ASN A 551 3.53 15.94 22.56
CA ASN A 551 3.49 16.38 23.96
C ASN A 551 3.23 15.20 24.91
N LEU A 552 2.37 14.26 24.50
CA LEU A 552 2.09 13.06 25.29
C LEU A 552 3.32 12.19 25.51
N CYS A 553 4.20 12.08 24.51
CA CYS A 553 5.42 11.27 24.59
C CYS A 553 6.30 11.64 25.77
N ASP A 554 6.26 12.90 26.23
CA ASP A 554 7.09 13.40 27.32
C ASP A 554 6.35 13.42 28.68
N SER A 555 5.09 12.97 28.74
CA SER A 555 4.20 13.20 29.89
C SER A 555 4.17 12.06 30.93
N PHE A 556 4.63 10.86 30.58
CA PHE A 556 4.43 9.67 31.41
C PHE A 556 5.52 9.52 32.48
N GLN A 557 5.12 9.21 33.71
CA GLN A 557 6.03 9.00 34.85
C GLN A 557 6.15 7.52 35.27
N GLU A 558 5.11 6.71 35.03
CA GLU A 558 5.12 5.30 35.40
C GLU A 558 5.96 4.49 34.40
N GLU A 559 7.04 3.88 34.89
CA GLU A 559 7.96 3.08 34.08
C GLU A 559 7.42 1.67 33.79
N VAL A 560 7.76 1.14 32.60
CA VAL A 560 7.65 -0.28 32.27
C VAL A 560 9.00 -0.76 31.71
N ARG A 561 9.57 -1.81 32.30
CA ARG A 561 10.86 -2.37 31.91
C ARG A 561 10.67 -3.64 31.10
N ILE A 562 11.17 -3.64 29.88
CA ILE A 562 11.12 -4.79 28.97
C ILE A 562 12.54 -5.28 28.68
N ALA A 563 12.78 -6.56 28.87
CA ALA A 563 14.02 -7.22 28.46
C ALA A 563 13.94 -7.62 26.99
N LEU A 564 14.88 -7.15 26.17
CA LEU A 564 15.08 -7.60 24.79
C LEU A 564 16.26 -8.55 24.77
N VAL A 565 16.00 -9.84 24.53
CA VAL A 565 17.04 -10.88 24.54
C VAL A 565 17.45 -11.23 23.12
N GLY A 566 18.48 -10.53 22.63
CA GLY A 566 18.91 -10.55 21.23
C GLY A 566 20.32 -11.08 21.03
N LYS A 567 20.71 -11.18 19.75
CA LYS A 567 22.09 -11.51 19.33
C LYS A 567 22.96 -10.26 19.17
N TYR A 568 22.34 -9.14 18.78
CA TYR A 568 23.04 -7.92 18.36
C TYR A 568 22.88 -6.76 19.36
N VAL A 569 22.97 -7.04 20.66
CA VAL A 569 22.60 -6.05 21.71
C VAL A 569 23.57 -4.89 21.86
N GLN A 570 24.79 -5.01 21.33
CA GLN A 570 25.80 -3.95 21.37
C GLN A 570 25.49 -2.81 20.37
N ILE A 571 24.64 -3.07 19.37
CA ILE A 571 24.29 -2.08 18.34
C ILE A 571 22.79 -1.78 18.45
N PRO A 572 22.42 -0.59 18.97
CA PRO A 572 21.02 -0.22 19.12
C PRO A 572 20.21 -0.28 17.81
N ASP A 573 20.87 -0.04 16.68
CA ASP A 573 20.25 0.00 15.35
C ASP A 573 19.86 -1.37 14.80
N ALA A 574 20.42 -2.47 15.34
CA ALA A 574 20.10 -3.82 14.89
C ALA A 574 18.67 -4.27 15.26
N TYR A 575 18.01 -3.57 16.19
CA TYR A 575 16.62 -3.79 16.61
C TYR A 575 15.81 -2.49 16.58
N ALA A 576 16.17 -1.56 15.70
CA ALA A 576 15.56 -0.24 15.65
C ALA A 576 14.05 -0.28 15.38
N SER A 577 13.57 -1.17 14.51
CA SER A 577 12.13 -1.32 14.24
C SER A 577 11.38 -1.75 15.50
N LEU A 578 11.89 -2.78 16.18
CA LEU A 578 11.28 -3.32 17.40
C LEU A 578 11.28 -2.28 18.52
N ASN A 579 12.40 -1.59 18.72
CA ASN A 579 12.51 -0.51 19.71
C ASN A 579 11.51 0.63 19.45
N LYS A 580 11.31 1.02 18.18
CA LYS A 580 10.31 2.02 17.80
C LYS A 580 8.88 1.52 18.05
N ALA A 581 8.59 0.28 17.66
CA ALA A 581 7.27 -0.31 17.83
C ALA A 581 6.88 -0.54 19.30
N LEU A 582 7.82 -0.89 20.17
CA LEU A 582 7.63 -0.93 21.62
C LEU A 582 7.35 0.46 22.18
N ARG A 583 8.05 1.50 21.71
CA ARG A 583 7.76 2.90 22.11
C ARG A 583 6.37 3.33 21.71
N HIS A 584 5.90 2.99 20.50
CA HIS A 584 4.51 3.26 20.09
C HIS A 584 3.53 2.61 21.06
N SER A 585 3.76 1.33 21.39
CA SER A 585 2.93 0.58 22.32
C SER A 585 2.90 1.19 23.73
N ALA A 586 4.06 1.63 24.23
CA ALA A 586 4.19 2.27 25.53
C ALA A 586 3.49 3.63 25.61
N ILE A 587 3.52 4.43 24.53
CA ILE A 587 2.78 5.69 24.45
C ILE A 587 1.27 5.43 24.61
N HIS A 588 0.74 4.39 23.97
CA HIS A 588 -0.69 4.04 24.08
C HIS A 588 -1.06 3.42 25.44
N ALA A 589 -0.13 2.70 26.07
CA ALA A 589 -0.29 2.18 27.44
C ALA A 589 -0.05 3.25 28.52
N LYS A 590 0.37 4.46 28.14
CA LYS A 590 0.72 5.57 29.04
C LYS A 590 1.83 5.19 30.02
N ARG A 591 2.91 4.63 29.50
CA ARG A 591 4.09 4.19 30.26
C ARG A 591 5.36 4.79 29.68
N GLN A 592 6.30 5.09 30.56
CA GLN A 592 7.68 5.38 30.18
C GLN A 592 8.42 4.06 29.94
N LEU A 593 8.80 3.80 28.69
CA LEU A 593 9.46 2.55 28.32
C LEU A 593 10.96 2.58 28.66
N VAL A 594 11.42 1.55 29.35
CA VAL A 594 12.84 1.25 29.55
C VAL A 594 13.13 -0.10 28.91
N ILE A 595 14.02 -0.13 27.91
CA ILE A 595 14.43 -1.36 27.22
C ILE A 595 15.81 -1.75 27.73
N SER A 596 15.93 -2.95 28.29
CA SER A 596 17.20 -3.56 28.65
C SER A 596 17.55 -4.63 27.61
N SER A 597 18.56 -4.37 26.78
CA SER A 597 18.97 -5.30 25.72
C SER A 597 20.10 -6.19 26.22
N GLU A 598 19.87 -7.50 26.27
CA GLU A 598 20.81 -8.47 26.84
C GLU A 598 21.10 -9.63 25.86
N HIS A 599 22.33 -10.14 25.90
CA HIS A 599 22.72 -11.35 25.18
C HIS A 599 23.08 -12.44 26.20
N LEU A 600 22.61 -13.66 25.95
CA LEU A 600 22.87 -14.80 26.81
C LEU A 600 23.67 -15.84 26.02
N GLU A 601 24.98 -15.67 26.02
CA GLU A 601 25.92 -16.66 25.52
C GLU A 601 26.64 -17.29 26.71
N GLU A 602 26.50 -18.61 26.86
CA GLU A 602 27.29 -19.37 27.82
C GLU A 602 28.68 -19.56 27.24
N THR A 603 29.70 -19.05 27.91
CA THR A 603 31.11 -19.24 27.53
C THR A 603 31.85 -19.97 28.64
N ASP A 604 32.65 -20.98 28.27
CA ASP A 604 33.48 -21.76 29.21
C ASP A 604 34.63 -20.96 29.87
N ASN A 605 34.79 -19.67 29.51
CA ASN A 605 35.82 -18.80 30.05
C ASN A 605 35.35 -18.12 31.35
N SER A 606 36.10 -18.33 32.44
CA SER A 606 35.84 -17.75 33.77
C SER A 606 35.75 -16.22 33.82
N VAL A 607 36.21 -15.53 32.78
CA VAL A 607 36.19 -14.06 32.66
C VAL A 607 34.80 -13.52 32.32
N HIS A 608 33.93 -14.30 31.65
CA HIS A 608 32.62 -13.86 31.18
C HIS A 608 31.44 -14.36 32.04
N THR A 609 31.71 -15.14 33.09
CA THR A 609 30.67 -15.61 34.02
C THR A 609 30.00 -14.44 34.76
N SER A 610 30.73 -13.34 35.00
CA SER A 610 30.16 -12.10 35.57
C SER A 610 29.14 -11.46 34.63
N ASP A 611 29.42 -11.44 33.32
CA ASP A 611 28.59 -10.79 32.30
C ASP A 611 27.27 -11.56 32.13
N TYR A 612 27.33 -12.89 32.07
CA TYR A 612 26.15 -13.75 32.00
C TYR A 612 25.26 -13.61 33.24
N THR A 613 25.86 -13.56 34.43
CA THR A 613 25.11 -13.38 35.69
C THR A 613 24.45 -12.00 35.74
N CYS A 614 25.17 -10.95 35.32
CA CYS A 614 24.64 -9.59 35.24
C CYS A 614 23.45 -9.49 34.26
N ALA A 615 23.57 -10.12 33.08
CA ALA A 615 22.48 -10.17 32.10
C ALA A 615 21.21 -10.81 32.70
N TRP A 616 21.35 -11.93 33.42
CA TRP A 616 20.22 -12.56 34.12
C TRP A 616 19.62 -11.70 35.23
N GLU A 617 20.45 -10.98 36.00
CA GLU A 617 19.95 -10.02 36.99
C GLU A 617 19.13 -8.90 36.35
N THR A 618 19.57 -8.38 35.20
CA THR A 618 18.82 -7.40 34.43
C THR A 618 17.49 -7.95 33.92
N ILE A 619 17.50 -9.16 33.34
CA ILE A 619 16.29 -9.83 32.82
C ILE A 619 15.27 -10.04 33.94
N LYS A 620 15.70 -10.53 35.11
CA LYS A 620 14.82 -10.76 36.28
C LYS A 620 14.21 -9.48 36.86
N ARG A 621 14.78 -8.30 36.58
CA ARG A 621 14.22 -7.00 36.98
C ARG A 621 13.17 -6.45 36.01
N CYS A 622 13.01 -7.05 34.84
CA CYS A 622 12.06 -6.61 33.83
C CYS A 622 10.67 -7.21 34.07
N GLN A 623 9.62 -6.48 33.66
CA GLN A 623 8.21 -6.90 33.80
C GLN A 623 7.71 -7.65 32.55
N GLY A 624 8.47 -7.65 31.47
CA GLY A 624 8.17 -8.39 30.26
C GLY A 624 9.43 -8.71 29.46
N ILE A 625 9.34 -9.71 28.61
CA ILE A 625 10.45 -10.26 27.84
C ILE A 625 10.05 -10.34 26.36
N VAL A 626 10.94 -9.89 25.47
CA VAL A 626 10.82 -10.08 24.03
C VAL A 626 12.06 -10.78 23.48
N VAL A 627 11.84 -11.83 22.70
CA VAL A 627 12.90 -12.52 21.95
C VAL A 627 12.67 -12.24 20.46
N PRO A 628 13.50 -11.40 19.82
CA PRO A 628 13.33 -10.99 18.43
C PRO A 628 13.78 -12.09 17.45
N GLY A 629 13.55 -11.82 16.16
CA GLY A 629 14.09 -12.62 15.07
C GLY A 629 15.63 -12.69 15.07
N GLY A 630 16.15 -13.69 14.36
CA GLY A 630 17.58 -13.89 14.20
C GLY A 630 17.88 -15.09 13.32
N PHE A 631 19.17 -15.34 13.09
CA PHE A 631 19.64 -16.45 12.27
C PHE A 631 20.95 -17.05 12.81
N GLY A 632 21.13 -18.34 12.54
CA GLY A 632 22.30 -19.14 12.94
C GLY A 632 22.27 -19.57 14.40
N GLY A 633 23.07 -20.59 14.74
CA GLY A 633 23.03 -21.27 16.05
C GLY A 633 23.61 -20.50 17.25
N ARG A 634 24.01 -19.23 17.09
CA ARG A 634 24.65 -18.47 18.17
C ARG A 634 23.62 -17.93 19.17
N GLY A 635 23.86 -18.16 20.46
CA GLY A 635 23.02 -17.66 21.56
C GLY A 635 21.61 -18.28 21.61
N ILE A 636 21.39 -19.42 20.96
CA ILE A 636 20.09 -20.09 20.92
C ILE A 636 19.72 -20.68 22.28
N GLU A 637 20.64 -21.40 22.93
CA GLU A 637 20.37 -22.03 24.23
C GLU A 637 20.04 -21.00 25.32
N GLY A 638 20.69 -19.83 25.33
CA GLY A 638 20.34 -18.74 26.23
C GLY A 638 18.92 -18.19 25.99
N LYS A 639 18.49 -18.08 24.73
CA LYS A 639 17.10 -17.69 24.39
C LYS A 639 16.09 -18.76 24.82
N ILE A 640 16.40 -20.04 24.64
CA ILE A 640 15.57 -21.17 25.11
C ILE A 640 15.44 -21.12 26.64
N ALA A 641 16.53 -20.87 27.36
CA ALA A 641 16.52 -20.72 28.81
C ALA A 641 15.63 -19.55 29.28
N VAL A 642 15.61 -18.43 28.55
CA VAL A 642 14.71 -17.30 28.82
C VAL A 642 13.25 -17.64 28.56
N CYS A 643 12.95 -18.38 27.49
CA CYS A 643 11.59 -18.86 27.25
C CYS A 643 11.08 -19.72 28.41
N LYS A 644 11.95 -20.60 28.94
CA LYS A 644 11.67 -21.42 30.12
C LYS A 644 11.41 -20.56 31.36
N TYR A 645 12.29 -19.60 31.62
CA TYR A 645 12.14 -18.67 32.75
C TYR A 645 10.81 -17.93 32.68
N ALA A 646 10.46 -17.39 31.51
CA ALA A 646 9.21 -16.67 31.33
C ALA A 646 8.00 -17.55 31.63
N ARG A 647 7.98 -18.76 31.06
CA ARG A 647 6.92 -19.77 31.27
C ARG A 647 6.75 -20.15 32.74
N GLU A 648 7.85 -20.46 33.43
CA GLU A 648 7.81 -20.97 34.81
C GLU A 648 7.50 -19.90 35.85
N ASN A 649 7.77 -18.63 35.55
CA ASN A 649 7.60 -17.51 36.47
C ASN A 649 6.41 -16.59 36.10
N ASN A 650 5.60 -16.98 35.13
CA ASN A 650 4.45 -16.20 34.64
C ASN A 650 4.82 -14.79 34.18
N ILE A 651 6.00 -14.62 33.56
CA ILE A 651 6.47 -13.31 33.07
C ILE A 651 5.95 -13.10 31.64
N PRO A 652 5.26 -11.97 31.35
CA PRO A 652 4.83 -11.62 30.01
C PRO A 652 5.92 -11.79 28.94
N PHE A 653 5.62 -12.56 27.90
CA PHE A 653 6.57 -12.98 26.87
C PHE A 653 6.02 -12.79 25.46
N LEU A 654 6.86 -12.26 24.57
CA LEU A 654 6.63 -12.22 23.13
C LEU A 654 7.82 -12.82 22.37
N GLY A 655 7.59 -13.92 21.65
CA GLY A 655 8.54 -14.49 20.70
C GLY A 655 8.24 -14.02 19.27
N ILE A 656 9.23 -13.48 18.55
CA ILE A 656 9.07 -13.01 17.18
C ILE A 656 9.97 -13.83 16.26
N CYS A 657 9.41 -14.45 15.22
CA CYS A 657 10.12 -15.27 14.23
C CYS A 657 10.97 -16.36 14.94
N LEU A 658 12.29 -16.20 15.01
CA LEU A 658 13.18 -17.07 15.79
C LEU A 658 12.74 -17.22 17.26
N GLY A 659 12.18 -16.18 17.88
CA GLY A 659 11.66 -16.25 19.24
C GLY A 659 10.52 -17.27 19.40
N MET A 660 9.68 -17.44 18.39
CA MET A 660 8.67 -18.50 18.36
C MET A 660 9.31 -19.88 18.25
N GLN A 661 10.31 -20.03 17.40
CA GLN A 661 11.04 -21.30 17.28
C GLN A 661 11.69 -21.70 18.61
N CYS A 662 12.35 -20.77 19.31
CA CYS A 662 12.94 -21.01 20.62
C CYS A 662 11.89 -21.41 21.68
N ALA A 663 10.72 -20.75 21.70
CA ALA A 663 9.65 -21.06 22.64
C ALA A 663 9.08 -22.47 22.41
N VAL A 664 8.89 -22.87 21.15
CA VAL A 664 8.38 -24.19 20.79
C VAL A 664 9.40 -25.30 21.12
N ILE A 665 10.69 -25.05 20.86
CA ILE A 665 11.78 -25.98 21.23
C ILE A 665 11.85 -26.15 22.75
N GLU A 666 11.79 -25.06 23.51
CA GLU A 666 11.79 -25.08 24.97
C GLU A 666 10.64 -25.94 25.51
N PHE A 667 9.43 -25.72 24.99
CA PHE A 667 8.23 -26.42 25.44
C PHE A 667 8.30 -27.92 25.10
N ALA A 668 8.82 -28.27 23.92
CA ALA A 668 9.03 -29.65 23.52
C ALA A 668 10.01 -30.38 24.45
N ARG A 669 11.10 -29.72 24.84
CA ARG A 669 12.13 -30.29 25.74
C ARG A 669 11.60 -30.47 27.17
N ASN A 670 11.04 -29.41 27.76
CA ASN A 670 10.74 -29.37 29.19
C ASN A 670 9.35 -29.88 29.55
N VAL A 671 8.35 -29.71 28.68
CA VAL A 671 6.96 -30.11 28.96
C VAL A 671 6.60 -31.42 28.26
N CYS A 672 6.97 -31.59 26.99
CA CYS A 672 6.65 -32.80 26.23
C CYS A 672 7.69 -33.94 26.38
N GLY A 673 8.80 -33.69 27.09
CA GLY A 673 9.83 -34.70 27.37
C GLY A 673 10.73 -35.07 26.19
N ILE A 674 10.75 -34.28 25.12
CA ILE A 674 11.56 -34.53 23.92
C ILE A 674 12.96 -33.93 24.14
N LYS A 675 13.85 -34.66 24.82
CA LYS A 675 15.13 -34.12 25.33
C LYS A 675 16.00 -33.44 24.27
N ASP A 676 16.12 -34.03 23.08
CA ASP A 676 16.96 -33.52 21.99
C ASP A 676 16.16 -32.75 20.92
N ALA A 677 14.99 -32.23 21.29
CA ALA A 677 14.18 -31.39 20.41
C ALA A 677 14.99 -30.18 19.92
N ASN A 678 15.05 -29.97 18.61
CA ASN A 678 15.75 -28.83 18.03
C ASN A 678 15.21 -28.43 16.65
N SER A 679 15.78 -27.37 16.08
CA SER A 679 15.56 -26.92 14.70
C SER A 679 16.57 -27.56 13.76
N THR A 680 16.12 -27.95 12.56
CA THR A 680 17.01 -28.38 11.46
C THR A 680 17.94 -27.27 10.96
N GLU A 681 17.69 -26.01 11.35
CA GLU A 681 18.63 -24.90 11.12
C GLU A 681 19.94 -25.10 11.91
N PHE A 682 19.84 -25.56 13.16
CA PHE A 682 20.95 -25.60 14.11
C PHE A 682 21.59 -26.98 14.17
N ASP A 683 20.77 -28.04 14.09
CA ASP A 683 21.24 -29.41 14.10
C ASP A 683 20.56 -30.19 12.97
N LYS A 684 21.36 -30.61 11.97
CA LYS A 684 20.88 -31.36 10.81
C LYS A 684 20.82 -32.88 11.07
N THR A 685 21.31 -33.34 12.22
CA THR A 685 21.40 -34.78 12.55
C THR A 685 20.15 -35.32 13.22
N ILE A 686 19.33 -34.43 13.80
CA ILE A 686 18.05 -34.79 14.44
C ILE A 686 17.05 -35.36 13.43
N ALA A 687 16.27 -36.37 13.86
CA ALA A 687 15.29 -37.06 13.02
C ALA A 687 13.97 -37.31 13.76
N GLY A 688 12.90 -37.53 13.01
CA GLY A 688 11.58 -37.89 13.57
C GLY A 688 11.01 -36.79 14.47
N GLU A 689 10.54 -37.18 15.66
CA GLU A 689 9.90 -36.24 16.61
C GLU A 689 10.85 -35.20 17.23
N GLN A 690 12.16 -35.37 17.08
CA GLN A 690 13.16 -34.40 17.53
C GLN A 690 13.19 -33.15 16.63
N GLN A 691 12.70 -33.26 15.39
CA GLN A 691 12.59 -32.15 14.42
C GLN A 691 11.38 -31.27 14.76
N ILE A 692 11.55 -30.36 15.70
CA ILE A 692 10.49 -29.45 16.13
C ILE A 692 10.26 -28.34 15.10
N VAL A 693 11.35 -27.86 14.51
CA VAL A 693 11.34 -26.81 13.47
C VAL A 693 12.09 -27.35 12.25
N ILE A 694 11.48 -27.22 11.07
CA ILE A 694 11.97 -27.79 9.80
C ILE A 694 12.08 -26.73 8.71
N ASP A 695 12.99 -26.93 7.76
CA ASP A 695 13.07 -26.11 6.54
C ASP A 695 11.84 -26.38 5.66
N MET A 696 11.02 -25.37 5.43
CA MET A 696 9.76 -25.49 4.68
C MET A 696 9.59 -24.29 3.73
N PRO A 697 10.44 -24.20 2.69
CA PRO A 697 10.47 -23.05 1.81
C PRO A 697 9.20 -22.96 0.95
N GLU A 698 8.91 -21.76 0.47
CA GLU A 698 7.83 -21.53 -0.47
C GLU A 698 8.25 -21.92 -1.89
N HIS A 699 7.38 -22.67 -2.56
CA HIS A 699 7.56 -23.04 -3.96
C HIS A 699 6.61 -22.18 -4.80
N LYS A 700 7.09 -21.00 -5.20
CA LYS A 700 6.39 -20.17 -6.18
C LYS A 700 6.65 -20.82 -7.55
N GLY A 701 5.60 -21.05 -8.34
CA GLY A 701 5.72 -21.67 -9.67
C GLY A 701 6.73 -20.97 -10.58
N ASP A 702 7.01 -21.59 -11.73
CA ASP A 702 8.13 -21.31 -12.67
C ASP A 702 8.44 -19.84 -13.02
N GLU A 703 7.53 -18.89 -12.72
CA GLU A 703 7.66 -17.46 -13.04
C GLU A 703 8.54 -16.64 -12.07
N LYS A 704 8.86 -17.13 -10.85
CA LYS A 704 9.64 -16.35 -9.84
C LYS A 704 10.98 -16.97 -9.40
N GLY A 705 11.46 -17.97 -10.14
CA GLY A 705 12.74 -18.64 -9.91
C GLY A 705 12.60 -20.11 -9.54
N MET A 706 13.57 -20.93 -9.95
CA MET A 706 13.62 -22.35 -9.60
C MET A 706 14.19 -22.55 -8.19
N GLY A 707 13.52 -23.36 -7.35
CA GLY A 707 14.00 -23.74 -6.02
C GLY A 707 13.10 -23.31 -4.86
N GLY A 708 13.55 -23.55 -3.63
CA GLY A 708 12.83 -23.15 -2.41
C GLY A 708 13.09 -21.69 -2.05
N THR A 709 12.05 -20.85 -2.14
CA THR A 709 12.12 -19.43 -1.80
C THR A 709 11.78 -19.16 -0.33
N MET A 710 12.27 -18.04 0.21
CA MET A 710 11.94 -17.59 1.57
C MET A 710 10.47 -17.16 1.66
N ARG A 711 9.81 -17.41 2.79
CA ARG A 711 8.51 -16.79 3.09
C ARG A 711 8.74 -15.33 3.41
N LEU A 712 8.38 -14.48 2.46
CA LEU A 712 8.73 -13.07 2.44
C LEU A 712 7.54 -12.20 2.02
N GLY A 713 7.43 -11.01 2.62
CA GLY A 713 6.39 -10.01 2.32
C GLY A 713 5.13 -10.15 3.18
N LEU A 714 4.10 -9.40 2.81
CA LEU A 714 2.79 -9.46 3.46
C LEU A 714 2.16 -10.84 3.19
N ARG A 715 1.65 -11.48 4.24
CA ARG A 715 0.88 -12.72 4.16
C ARG A 715 -0.27 -12.70 5.13
N ASP A 716 -1.29 -13.46 4.77
CA ASP A 716 -2.50 -13.54 5.55
C ASP A 716 -2.44 -14.71 6.54
N THR A 717 -2.77 -14.43 7.79
CA THR A 717 -2.92 -15.38 8.89
C THR A 717 -4.39 -15.43 9.29
N VAL A 718 -4.94 -16.64 9.45
CA VAL A 718 -6.31 -16.86 9.93
C VAL A 718 -6.27 -17.38 11.36
N PHE A 719 -7.09 -16.80 12.24
CA PHE A 719 -7.26 -17.30 13.60
C PHE A 719 -8.17 -18.54 13.64
N LEU A 720 -7.75 -19.57 14.35
CA LEU A 720 -8.44 -20.87 14.46
C LEU A 720 -9.50 -20.91 15.58
N THR A 721 -9.43 -19.96 16.52
CA THR A 721 -10.33 -19.85 17.68
C THR A 721 -10.70 -18.40 17.99
N GLU A 722 -11.87 -18.20 18.57
CA GLU A 722 -12.33 -16.92 19.16
C GLU A 722 -11.62 -16.62 20.49
N ASN A 723 -11.25 -17.67 21.23
CA ASN A 723 -10.64 -17.56 22.55
C ASN A 723 -9.12 -17.46 22.47
N CYS A 724 -8.66 -16.38 21.85
CA CYS A 724 -7.25 -16.05 21.64
C CYS A 724 -7.02 -14.58 22.01
N LYS A 725 -5.94 -14.30 22.75
CA LYS A 725 -5.63 -12.93 23.19
C LYS A 725 -5.26 -12.05 22.01
N LEU A 726 -4.43 -12.53 21.09
CA LEU A 726 -4.06 -11.76 19.91
C LEU A 726 -5.28 -11.44 19.04
N ARG A 727 -6.18 -12.38 18.83
CA ARG A 727 -7.41 -12.12 18.07
C ARG A 727 -8.22 -10.97 18.69
N LYS A 728 -8.38 -10.97 20.01
CA LYS A 728 -9.07 -9.89 20.74
C LYS A 728 -8.32 -8.55 20.65
N LEU A 729 -6.99 -8.57 20.58
CA LEU A 729 -6.16 -7.36 20.41
C LEU A 729 -6.24 -6.81 18.98
N TYR A 730 -6.27 -7.67 17.96
CA TYR A 730 -6.44 -7.27 16.56
C TYR A 730 -7.88 -6.91 16.20
N ASP A 731 -8.86 -7.44 16.94
CA ASP A 731 -10.30 -7.32 16.64
C ASP A 731 -10.65 -7.80 15.21
N ALA A 732 -9.99 -8.89 14.77
CA ALA A 732 -10.13 -9.41 13.42
C ALA A 732 -10.01 -10.95 13.38
N ARG A 733 -10.72 -11.59 12.44
CA ARG A 733 -10.65 -13.05 12.17
C ARG A 733 -9.43 -13.43 11.31
N ARG A 734 -9.00 -12.52 10.46
CA ARG A 734 -7.86 -12.63 9.53
C ARG A 734 -7.01 -11.38 9.68
N ILE A 735 -5.70 -11.55 9.68
CA ILE A 735 -4.73 -10.46 9.74
C ILE A 735 -3.73 -10.62 8.61
N SER A 736 -3.12 -9.51 8.21
CA SER A 736 -2.08 -9.47 7.18
C SER A 736 -0.82 -8.90 7.79
N GLU A 737 0.24 -9.70 7.88
CA GLU A 737 1.49 -9.31 8.53
C GLU A 737 2.70 -9.67 7.65
N ARG A 738 3.84 -9.00 7.89
CA ARG A 738 5.04 -9.20 7.07
C ARG A 738 5.91 -10.33 7.62
N HIS A 739 6.32 -11.23 6.73
CA HIS A 739 7.19 -12.35 7.03
C HIS A 739 8.58 -12.17 6.43
N ARG A 740 9.57 -12.76 7.10
CA ARG A 740 10.95 -12.91 6.62
C ARG A 740 11.60 -14.10 7.31
N HIS A 741 11.26 -15.30 6.85
CA HIS A 741 11.82 -16.52 7.42
C HIS A 741 11.70 -17.70 6.44
N ARG A 742 12.35 -18.81 6.80
CA ARG A 742 12.42 -20.02 5.99
C ARG A 742 12.00 -21.30 6.73
N TYR A 743 12.08 -21.27 8.05
CA TYR A 743 11.86 -22.43 8.90
C TYR A 743 10.51 -22.35 9.59
N GLU A 744 9.79 -23.47 9.62
CA GLU A 744 8.43 -23.59 10.16
C GLU A 744 8.39 -24.64 11.26
N VAL A 745 7.40 -24.52 12.15
CA VAL A 745 7.13 -25.59 13.12
C VAL A 745 6.64 -26.83 12.37
N ASN A 746 7.22 -27.99 12.68
CA ASN A 746 6.86 -29.25 12.03
C ASN A 746 5.39 -29.60 12.30
N PRO A 747 4.51 -29.64 11.28
CA PRO A 747 3.08 -29.90 11.49
C PRO A 747 2.80 -31.24 12.18
N LYS A 748 3.72 -32.22 12.06
CA LYS A 748 3.59 -33.53 12.72
C LYS A 748 3.66 -33.44 14.25
N ILE A 749 4.38 -32.45 14.80
CA ILE A 749 4.53 -32.30 16.26
C ILE A 749 3.49 -31.35 16.86
N VAL A 750 2.89 -30.48 16.06
CA VAL A 750 1.92 -29.46 16.48
C VAL A 750 0.77 -30.03 17.34
N PRO A 751 0.08 -31.12 16.96
CA PRO A 751 -0.99 -31.68 17.80
C PRO A 751 -0.51 -32.10 19.20
N LYS A 752 0.69 -32.68 19.30
CA LYS A 752 1.28 -33.10 20.58
C LYS A 752 1.55 -31.91 21.49
N LEU A 753 2.10 -30.83 20.94
CA LEU A 753 2.38 -29.60 21.67
C LEU A 753 1.09 -28.91 22.15
N SER A 754 0.06 -28.85 21.31
CA SER A 754 -1.23 -28.24 21.67
C SER A 754 -1.97 -29.00 22.74
N ARG A 755 -2.01 -30.33 22.69
CA ARG A 755 -2.62 -31.13 23.78
C ARG A 755 -1.91 -30.91 25.12
N ALA A 756 -0.60 -30.69 25.09
CA ALA A 756 0.21 -30.39 26.27
C ALA A 756 0.07 -28.95 26.81
N GLY A 757 -0.62 -28.05 26.09
CA GLY A 757 -0.97 -26.71 26.57
C GLY A 757 -0.41 -25.54 25.75
N LEU A 758 0.44 -25.77 24.74
CA LEU A 758 0.90 -24.74 23.82
C LEU A 758 -0.02 -24.69 22.59
N LEU A 759 -1.05 -23.86 22.67
CA LEU A 759 -2.14 -23.80 21.69
C LEU A 759 -1.68 -23.03 20.45
N PHE A 760 -1.73 -23.67 19.29
CA PHE A 760 -1.54 -22.97 18.01
C PHE A 760 -2.89 -22.37 17.58
N VAL A 761 -2.94 -21.04 17.52
CA VAL A 761 -4.20 -20.28 17.36
C VAL A 761 -4.28 -19.54 16.04
N GLY A 762 -3.19 -19.48 15.27
CA GLY A 762 -3.14 -18.81 13.98
C GLY A 762 -2.41 -19.65 12.94
N MET A 763 -2.97 -19.70 11.74
CA MET A 763 -2.48 -20.48 10.61
C MET A 763 -2.23 -19.57 9.41
N GLY A 764 -1.07 -19.72 8.79
CA GLY A 764 -0.71 -19.04 7.56
C GLY A 764 -1.53 -19.55 6.38
N THR A 765 -1.96 -18.62 5.55
CA THR A 765 -2.66 -18.89 4.29
C THR A 765 -1.64 -18.69 3.16
N ASP A 766 -1.49 -19.68 2.29
CA ASP A 766 -0.58 -19.59 1.14
C ASP A 766 -1.26 -18.81 0.01
N GLU A 767 -0.57 -17.81 -0.55
CA GLU A 767 -1.07 -17.03 -1.67
C GLU A 767 -0.85 -17.75 -3.02
N SER A 768 -1.96 -17.97 -3.73
CA SER A 768 -2.11 -18.25 -5.17
C SER A 768 -1.52 -19.56 -5.76
N VAL A 769 -2.42 -20.52 -5.99
CA VAL A 769 -2.34 -21.41 -7.16
C VAL A 769 -2.90 -20.62 -8.35
N SER A 770 -2.03 -20.20 -9.28
CA SER A 770 -2.43 -19.69 -10.59
C SER A 770 -3.27 -20.75 -11.34
N HIS A 771 -4.21 -20.28 -12.18
CA HIS A 771 -5.34 -21.03 -12.78
C HIS A 771 -5.02 -22.20 -13.74
N THR A 772 -3.99 -22.98 -13.47
CA THR A 772 -3.64 -24.17 -14.23
C THR A 772 -3.21 -25.28 -13.29
N ASN A 773 -4.19 -25.96 -12.66
CA ASN A 773 -4.22 -27.41 -12.43
C ASN A 773 -5.20 -27.77 -11.31
N ARG A 774 -5.68 -29.02 -11.36
CA ARG A 774 -6.84 -29.61 -10.65
C ARG A 774 -6.81 -29.60 -9.09
N ASN A 775 -5.99 -28.77 -8.43
CA ASN A 775 -5.73 -28.82 -6.98
C ASN A 775 -6.43 -27.70 -6.15
N VAL A 776 -7.33 -26.91 -6.74
CA VAL A 776 -8.09 -25.84 -6.04
C VAL A 776 -9.02 -26.38 -4.93
N SER A 777 -9.32 -27.68 -4.92
CA SER A 777 -10.24 -28.30 -3.95
C SER A 777 -9.66 -28.49 -2.54
N SER A 778 -8.33 -28.56 -2.34
CA SER A 778 -7.76 -28.86 -1.02
C SER A 778 -7.56 -27.62 -0.15
N TYR A 779 -7.06 -26.51 -0.72
CA TYR A 779 -6.77 -25.29 0.04
C TYR A 779 -8.02 -24.53 0.47
N SER A 780 -9.00 -24.41 -0.43
CA SER A 780 -10.31 -23.86 -0.09
C SER A 780 -11.02 -24.70 1.00
N ALA A 781 -10.73 -26.00 1.07
CA ALA A 781 -11.19 -26.86 2.16
C ALA A 781 -10.44 -26.60 3.48
N LEU A 782 -9.12 -26.36 3.46
CA LEU A 782 -8.34 -25.98 4.64
C LEU A 782 -8.79 -24.63 5.23
N LEU A 783 -9.02 -23.64 4.37
CA LEU A 783 -9.58 -22.33 4.77
C LEU A 783 -10.98 -22.51 5.38
N LYS A 784 -11.85 -23.28 4.72
CA LYS A 784 -13.17 -23.60 5.30
C LYS A 784 -13.06 -24.32 6.64
N LEU A 785 -12.12 -25.25 6.82
CA LEU A 785 -11.90 -25.94 8.10
C LEU A 785 -11.39 -24.98 9.18
N ALA A 786 -10.50 -24.05 8.83
CA ALA A 786 -10.02 -23.01 9.72
C ALA A 786 -11.15 -22.05 10.15
N GLU A 787 -12.00 -21.66 9.21
CA GLU A 787 -13.11 -20.71 9.40
C GLU A 787 -14.39 -21.35 9.96
N CYS A 788 -14.56 -22.67 9.89
CA CYS A 788 -15.78 -23.35 10.35
C CYS A 788 -15.91 -23.33 11.87
N GLU A 789 -17.11 -23.03 12.38
CA GLU A 789 -17.41 -23.03 13.81
C GLU A 789 -17.63 -24.46 14.38
N THR A 790 -17.74 -25.48 13.51
CA THR A 790 -17.98 -26.88 13.90
C THR A 790 -17.00 -27.87 13.24
N SER A 791 -16.51 -28.85 14.02
CA SER A 791 -15.65 -29.94 13.52
C SER A 791 -16.46 -31.06 12.88
N ARG A 792 -15.92 -31.72 11.84
CA ARG A 792 -16.56 -32.85 11.13
C ARG A 792 -16.83 -34.06 12.02
N THR A 793 -16.16 -34.17 13.17
CA THR A 793 -16.36 -35.26 14.14
C THR A 793 -17.69 -35.19 14.88
N VAL A 794 -18.41 -34.06 14.81
CA VAL A 794 -19.69 -33.89 15.53
C VAL A 794 -20.89 -34.49 14.76
N GLU A 795 -20.77 -34.76 13.45
CA GLU A 795 -21.90 -35.25 12.64
C GLU A 795 -22.08 -36.77 12.59
N LYS A 796 -21.28 -37.55 13.32
CA LYS A 796 -21.46 -39.02 13.39
C LYS A 796 -21.29 -39.53 14.82
N ASN A 797 -22.28 -39.29 15.67
CA ASN A 797 -22.79 -40.28 16.62
C ASN A 797 -24.10 -39.78 17.21
N SER A 798 -25.20 -40.30 16.66
CA SER A 798 -26.55 -40.14 17.17
C SER A 798 -26.71 -40.95 18.46
N THR A 799 -26.33 -40.38 19.59
CA THR A 799 -26.83 -40.77 20.92
C THR A 799 -26.82 -39.55 21.85
N GLN A 800 -27.78 -39.54 22.76
CA GLN A 800 -28.26 -38.45 23.61
C GLN A 800 -27.28 -38.03 24.72
N GLU A 801 -25.97 -38.01 24.44
CA GLU A 801 -24.87 -37.66 25.35
C GLU A 801 -23.91 -36.61 24.74
N ALA A 802 -24.43 -35.64 23.99
CA ALA A 802 -23.64 -34.49 23.53
C ALA A 802 -23.50 -33.44 24.65
N TYR A 803 -22.70 -33.75 25.67
CA TYR A 803 -22.28 -32.80 26.70
C TYR A 803 -21.31 -31.76 26.09
N GLU A 804 -21.43 -30.51 26.56
CA GLU A 804 -20.64 -29.33 26.23
C GLU A 804 -19.17 -29.62 25.89
N PHE A 805 -18.81 -29.62 24.59
CA PHE A 805 -17.40 -29.60 24.20
C PHE A 805 -16.79 -28.25 24.56
N SER A 806 -15.74 -28.23 25.38
CA SER A 806 -15.01 -26.99 25.66
C SER A 806 -14.37 -26.44 24.37
N GLU A 807 -14.30 -25.11 24.21
CA GLU A 807 -13.69 -24.45 23.04
C GLU A 807 -12.25 -24.95 22.75
N ARG A 808 -11.55 -25.37 23.80
CA ARG A 808 -10.22 -26.00 23.72
C ARG A 808 -10.25 -27.30 22.92
N GLU A 809 -11.18 -28.18 23.20
CA GLU A 809 -11.30 -29.47 22.49
C GLU A 809 -11.70 -29.27 21.02
N ILE A 810 -12.49 -28.24 20.73
CA ILE A 810 -12.81 -27.82 19.35
C ILE A 810 -11.53 -27.39 18.62
N LEU A 811 -10.71 -26.54 19.25
CA LEU A 811 -9.43 -26.10 18.67
C LEU A 811 -8.47 -27.28 18.46
N LEU A 812 -8.35 -28.20 19.44
CA LEU A 812 -7.49 -29.37 19.33
C LEU A 812 -7.94 -30.27 18.17
N SER A 813 -9.23 -30.54 18.03
CA SER A 813 -9.77 -31.29 16.89
C SER A 813 -9.47 -30.61 15.57
N LYS A 814 -9.61 -29.28 15.46
CA LYS A 814 -9.25 -28.53 14.25
C LYS A 814 -7.78 -28.67 13.90
N ILE A 815 -6.89 -28.55 14.90
CA ILE A 815 -5.44 -28.70 14.70
C ILE A 815 -5.11 -30.11 14.20
N GLU A 816 -5.73 -31.13 14.78
CA GLU A 816 -5.54 -32.53 14.35
C GLU A 816 -5.98 -32.75 12.90
N ASP A 817 -7.14 -32.21 12.51
CA ASP A 817 -7.64 -32.31 11.14
C ASP A 817 -6.72 -31.58 10.14
N LEU A 818 -6.27 -30.37 10.49
CA LEU A 818 -5.37 -29.56 9.65
C LEU A 818 -4.00 -30.24 9.49
N CYS A 819 -3.41 -30.74 10.59
CA CYS A 819 -2.10 -31.38 10.55
C CYS A 819 -2.15 -32.82 10.01
N GLY A 820 -3.28 -33.51 10.16
CA GLY A 820 -3.49 -34.89 9.70
C GLY A 820 -3.73 -35.03 8.20
N THR A 821 -4.32 -34.01 7.56
CA THR A 821 -4.56 -33.98 6.10
C THR A 821 -3.31 -33.68 5.25
N GLY A 822 -2.17 -33.35 5.88
CA GLY A 822 -0.92 -32.97 5.21
C GLY A 822 0.03 -34.11 4.83
N CYS A 823 -0.40 -35.38 4.89
CA CYS A 823 0.46 -36.55 4.67
C CYS A 823 0.02 -37.44 3.48
N ASP A 824 -0.11 -36.86 2.28
CA ASP A 824 -0.18 -37.67 1.03
C ASP A 824 1.08 -37.42 0.17
N GLU A 825 1.56 -38.49 -0.48
CA GLU A 825 2.82 -38.62 -1.25
C GLU A 825 3.00 -37.65 -2.46
N PHE A 826 2.18 -36.60 -2.59
CA PHE A 826 2.09 -35.76 -3.80
C PHE A 826 2.29 -34.24 -3.58
N GLY A 827 2.90 -33.80 -2.47
CA GLY A 827 3.36 -32.41 -2.35
C GLY A 827 2.24 -31.36 -2.17
N ILE A 828 1.27 -31.66 -1.30
CA ILE A 828 0.16 -30.76 -0.96
C ILE A 828 0.63 -29.67 0.02
N THR A 829 0.17 -28.43 -0.20
CA THR A 829 0.32 -27.22 0.63
C THR A 829 0.40 -27.53 2.12
N SER A 830 1.60 -27.44 2.69
CA SER A 830 1.89 -27.72 4.08
C SER A 830 1.30 -26.63 4.99
N VAL A 831 0.43 -27.02 5.91
CA VAL A 831 -0.12 -26.13 6.94
C VAL A 831 1.01 -25.49 7.74
N ARG A 832 1.05 -24.14 7.77
CA ARG A 832 2.03 -23.35 8.53
C ARG A 832 1.35 -22.75 9.75
N MET A 833 1.85 -23.08 10.94
CA MET A 833 1.34 -22.49 12.18
C MET A 833 2.14 -21.25 12.52
N GLU A 834 1.47 -20.10 12.55
CA GLU A 834 2.12 -18.78 12.62
C GLU A 834 1.96 -18.10 13.96
N ILE A 835 1.01 -18.55 14.80
CA ILE A 835 0.75 -17.98 16.13
C ILE A 835 0.53 -19.10 17.14
N CYS A 836 1.24 -19.05 18.26
CA CYS A 836 0.93 -19.87 19.43
C CYS A 836 0.79 -19.04 20.71
N GLU A 837 -0.10 -19.51 21.59
CA GLU A 837 -0.34 -18.96 22.93
C GLU A 837 -0.24 -20.09 23.98
N LEU A 838 0.39 -19.81 25.11
CA LEU A 838 0.41 -20.75 26.23
C LEU A 838 -0.87 -20.64 27.06
N GLN A 839 -1.49 -21.78 27.33
CA GLN A 839 -2.66 -21.87 28.19
C GLN A 839 -2.33 -21.42 29.63
N ASP A 840 -3.26 -20.75 30.29
CA ASP A 840 -3.21 -20.30 31.70
C ASP A 840 -2.08 -19.32 32.08
N HIS A 841 -1.22 -18.93 31.13
CA HIS A 841 -0.19 -17.91 31.34
C HIS A 841 -0.73 -16.50 31.08
N PRO A 842 -0.37 -15.44 31.84
CA PRO A 842 -0.92 -14.09 31.66
C PRO A 842 -0.74 -13.55 30.24
N TYR A 843 0.48 -13.61 29.69
CA TYR A 843 0.76 -13.30 28.29
C TYR A 843 1.99 -14.07 27.82
N PHE A 844 1.82 -15.18 27.12
CA PHE A 844 2.92 -15.88 26.46
C PHE A 844 2.48 -16.13 25.03
N VAL A 845 2.93 -15.26 24.16
CA VAL A 845 2.55 -15.22 22.75
C VAL A 845 3.80 -15.40 21.93
N ALA A 846 3.74 -16.21 20.89
CA ALA A 846 4.81 -16.24 19.91
C ALA A 846 4.26 -16.27 18.49
N VAL A 847 4.89 -15.48 17.61
CA VAL A 847 4.45 -15.23 16.24
C VAL A 847 5.59 -15.45 15.26
N GLN A 848 5.27 -15.95 14.06
CA GLN A 848 6.24 -16.12 12.98
C GLN A 848 6.51 -14.82 12.21
N PHE A 849 5.48 -13.99 12.02
CA PHE A 849 5.62 -12.69 11.35
C PHE A 849 6.34 -11.67 12.23
N HIS A 850 6.68 -10.54 11.63
CA HIS A 850 7.37 -9.41 12.27
C HIS A 850 6.39 -8.27 12.59
N PRO A 851 5.79 -8.26 13.80
CA PRO A 851 4.80 -7.26 14.21
C PRO A 851 5.35 -5.82 14.27
N GLU A 852 6.67 -5.63 14.27
CA GLU A 852 7.34 -4.35 14.35
C GLU A 852 7.29 -3.50 13.07
N TYR A 853 7.03 -4.11 11.91
CA TYR A 853 7.07 -3.42 10.62
C TYR A 853 5.82 -2.57 10.36
N LEU A 854 4.62 -3.06 10.73
CA LEU A 854 3.36 -2.35 10.51
C LEU A 854 2.97 -1.40 11.66
N SER A 855 3.81 -1.27 12.70
CA SER A 855 3.53 -0.41 13.86
C SER A 855 3.65 1.07 13.53
N HIS A 856 2.60 1.86 13.81
CA HIS A 856 2.55 3.32 13.59
C HIS A 856 2.40 4.07 14.93
N PRO A 857 2.89 5.32 15.08
CA PRO A 857 2.71 6.10 16.31
C PRO A 857 1.25 6.27 16.74
N LEU A 858 0.34 6.37 15.76
CA LEU A 858 -1.11 6.48 15.98
C LEU A 858 -1.82 5.12 16.15
N GLN A 859 -1.22 4.04 15.67
CA GLN A 859 -1.78 2.68 15.73
C GLN A 859 -0.65 1.70 16.05
N PRO A 860 -0.45 1.37 17.34
CA PRO A 860 0.63 0.47 17.74
C PRO A 860 0.32 -0.95 17.27
N SER A 861 1.38 -1.73 17.09
CA SER A 861 1.28 -3.14 16.77
C SER A 861 0.58 -3.93 17.89
N PRO A 862 -0.49 -4.69 17.61
CA PRO A 862 -1.27 -5.36 18.66
C PRO A 862 -0.50 -6.36 19.53
N PRO A 863 0.41 -7.22 19.00
CA PRO A 863 1.21 -8.12 19.85
C PRO A 863 2.18 -7.39 20.79
N LEU A 864 2.74 -6.26 20.36
CA LEU A 864 3.64 -5.45 21.19
C LEU A 864 2.85 -4.64 22.21
N PHE A 865 1.68 -4.13 21.84
CA PHE A 865 0.76 -3.48 22.76
C PHE A 865 0.27 -4.45 23.85
N GLY A 866 -0.11 -5.66 23.47
CA GLY A 866 -0.49 -6.73 24.41
C GLY A 866 0.62 -7.04 25.40
N LEU A 867 1.88 -7.11 24.96
CA LEU A 867 3.04 -7.32 25.83
C LEU A 867 3.20 -6.19 26.85
N ILE A 868 3.12 -4.92 26.40
CA ILE A 868 3.24 -3.77 27.30
C ILE A 868 2.08 -3.74 28.31
N CYS A 869 0.84 -3.97 27.85
CA CYS A 869 -0.33 -4.04 28.73
C CYS A 869 -0.23 -5.18 29.74
N ALA A 870 0.35 -6.33 29.36
CA ALA A 870 0.58 -7.43 30.29
C ALA A 870 1.63 -7.06 31.34
N ALA A 871 2.75 -6.48 30.90
CA ALA A 871 3.84 -6.03 31.77
C ALA A 871 3.42 -4.90 32.72
N SER A 872 2.43 -4.10 32.35
CA SER A 872 1.87 -3.02 33.17
C SER A 872 0.63 -3.42 33.99
N GLY A 873 0.17 -4.67 33.89
CA GLY A 873 -1.05 -5.15 34.57
C GLY A 873 -2.38 -4.63 34.00
N GLN A 874 -2.37 -4.04 32.81
CA GLN A 874 -3.52 -3.43 32.16
C GLN A 874 -4.27 -4.36 31.18
N LEU A 875 -3.67 -5.50 30.80
CA LEU A 875 -4.19 -6.38 29.74
C LEU A 875 -5.61 -6.90 30.02
N GLU A 876 -5.86 -7.44 31.22
CA GLU A 876 -7.18 -7.99 31.57
C GLU A 876 -8.29 -6.96 31.49
N SER A 877 -8.02 -5.73 31.94
CA SER A 877 -8.95 -4.61 31.83
C SER A 877 -9.26 -4.31 30.36
N PHE A 878 -8.22 -4.27 29.52
CA PHE A 878 -8.36 -4.04 28.08
C PHE A 878 -9.19 -5.13 27.39
N LEU A 879 -8.89 -6.41 27.66
CA LEU A 879 -9.59 -7.56 27.06
C LEU A 879 -11.08 -7.65 27.48
N ARG A 880 -11.44 -7.13 28.66
CA ARG A 880 -12.84 -7.05 29.12
C ARG A 880 -13.63 -5.87 28.54
N GLY A 881 -13.04 -5.12 27.62
CA GLY A 881 -13.68 -4.00 26.94
C GLY A 881 -13.45 -2.64 27.61
N SER A 882 -12.69 -2.57 28.71
CA SER A 882 -12.22 -1.28 29.24
C SER A 882 -11.19 -0.71 28.27
N LYS A 883 -11.64 0.12 27.34
CA LYS A 883 -10.73 0.80 26.41
C LYS A 883 -9.82 1.71 27.23
N ILE A 884 -8.53 1.37 27.32
CA ILE A 884 -7.51 2.36 27.64
C ILE A 884 -7.67 3.43 26.57
N PRO A 885 -8.03 4.69 26.90
CA PRO A 885 -8.23 5.70 25.89
C PRO A 885 -6.91 5.90 25.18
N SER A 886 -6.81 5.38 23.95
CA SER A 886 -5.70 5.67 23.06
C SER A 886 -5.56 7.20 22.95
N PRO A 887 -4.34 7.73 22.84
CA PRO A 887 -4.11 9.13 22.48
C PRO A 887 -5.06 9.64 21.39
N VAL A 888 -5.30 8.81 20.37
CA VAL A 888 -6.18 9.11 19.24
C VAL A 888 -7.66 9.16 19.63
N SER A 889 -8.12 8.29 20.52
CA SER A 889 -9.51 8.36 21.02
C SER A 889 -9.76 9.55 21.94
N VAL A 890 -8.75 9.95 22.73
CA VAL A 890 -8.83 11.19 23.53
C VAL A 890 -8.86 12.40 22.60
N LEU A 891 -8.06 12.37 21.53
CA LEU A 891 -8.06 13.38 20.47
C LEU A 891 -9.40 13.48 19.75
N LYS A 892 -9.96 12.35 19.29
CA LYS A 892 -11.30 12.30 18.66
C LYS A 892 -12.39 12.83 19.59
N ALA A 893 -12.31 12.53 20.88
CA ALA A 893 -13.26 13.06 21.87
C ALA A 893 -13.10 14.58 22.07
N ALA A 894 -11.88 15.11 22.03
CA ALA A 894 -11.60 16.55 22.11
C ALA A 894 -12.03 17.31 20.84
N GLU A 895 -11.91 16.69 19.65
CA GLU A 895 -12.36 17.24 18.35
C GLU A 895 -13.88 17.49 18.32
N ASN A 896 -14.67 16.72 19.08
CA ASN A 896 -16.14 16.88 19.14
C ASN A 896 -16.59 18.16 19.89
N TYR A 897 -15.68 18.92 20.50
CA TYR A 897 -15.98 20.15 21.23
C TYR A 897 -15.82 21.44 20.40
N GLY A 898 -16.36 21.48 19.17
CA GLY A 898 -16.68 22.71 18.40
C GLY A 898 -15.53 23.68 18.03
N PRO A 899 -15.75 24.66 17.12
CA PRO A 899 -14.68 25.40 16.42
C PRO A 899 -13.83 26.40 17.22
N ASN A 900 -14.09 26.62 18.52
CA ASN A 900 -13.27 27.52 19.37
C ASN A 900 -12.08 26.78 20.04
N VAL A 901 -11.37 25.97 19.25
CA VAL A 901 -10.43 24.92 19.70
C VAL A 901 -9.07 25.46 20.15
N ALA A 902 -8.59 26.58 19.60
CA ALA A 902 -7.21 27.03 19.83
C ALA A 902 -6.94 27.48 21.29
N GLU A 903 -7.89 28.16 21.94
CA GLU A 903 -7.75 28.61 23.33
C GLU A 903 -8.28 27.59 24.36
N ASN A 904 -9.30 26.81 24.00
CA ASN A 904 -9.95 25.89 24.95
C ASN A 904 -9.30 24.51 25.06
N VAL A 905 -8.51 24.06 24.08
CA VAL A 905 -7.90 22.72 24.14
C VAL A 905 -6.78 22.63 25.16
N LEU A 906 -5.93 23.66 25.32
CA LEU A 906 -4.90 23.69 26.35
C LEU A 906 -5.50 23.63 27.77
N GLN A 907 -6.67 24.24 27.98
CA GLN A 907 -7.43 24.11 29.22
C GLN A 907 -8.16 22.77 29.34
N ALA A 908 -8.72 22.23 28.25
CA ALA A 908 -9.45 20.97 28.24
C ALA A 908 -8.55 19.76 28.52
N THR A 909 -7.33 19.69 27.99
CA THR A 909 -6.38 18.61 28.33
C THR A 909 -5.93 18.67 29.78
N HIS A 910 -5.69 19.87 30.33
CA HIS A 910 -5.34 20.02 31.74
C HIS A 910 -6.48 19.66 32.70
N VAL A 911 -7.74 19.92 32.32
CA VAL A 911 -8.93 19.60 33.12
C VAL A 911 -9.33 18.12 32.99
N PHE A 912 -9.17 17.51 31.80
CA PHE A 912 -9.60 16.13 31.55
C PHE A 912 -8.59 15.09 32.09
N VAL A 913 -7.28 15.36 31.98
CA VAL A 913 -6.25 14.48 32.57
C VAL A 913 -6.33 14.48 34.10
N ASN A 914 -6.66 15.61 34.73
CA ASN A 914 -6.85 15.70 36.18
C ASN A 914 -8.21 15.17 36.69
N LYS A 915 -9.25 15.15 35.85
CA LYS A 915 -10.56 14.55 36.22
C LYS A 915 -10.57 13.02 36.12
N VAL A 916 -9.80 12.45 35.19
CA VAL A 916 -9.73 10.98 35.06
C VAL A 916 -8.84 10.35 36.13
N SER A 917 -7.77 11.02 36.58
CA SER A 917 -6.99 10.54 37.73
C SER A 917 -7.81 10.54 39.03
N THR A 918 -8.67 11.55 39.24
CA THR A 918 -9.53 11.65 40.42
C THR A 918 -10.74 10.70 40.42
N LEU A 919 -11.19 10.23 39.25
CA LEU A 919 -12.30 9.27 39.14
C LEU A 919 -11.88 7.80 39.37
N VAL A 920 -10.59 7.47 39.20
CA VAL A 920 -10.05 6.13 39.51
C VAL A 920 -9.90 5.96 41.03
N ASP A 921 -9.49 7.02 41.75
CA ASP A 921 -9.35 6.99 43.22
C ASP A 921 -10.70 6.98 43.95
N GLN A 922 -11.77 7.52 43.37
CA GLN A 922 -13.10 7.53 44.01
C GLN A 922 -13.88 6.21 43.88
N ASN A 923 -13.47 5.33 42.96
CA ASN A 923 -14.11 4.02 42.77
C ASN A 923 -13.41 2.89 43.54
N SER A 924 -12.16 3.07 43.99
CA SER A 924 -11.52 2.15 44.94
C SER A 924 -12.06 2.29 46.37
N ASP A 925 -12.48 3.50 46.77
CA ASP A 925 -12.98 3.74 48.14
C ASP A 925 -14.46 3.39 48.34
N LYS A 926 -15.26 3.25 47.27
CA LYS A 926 -16.67 2.82 47.37
C LYS A 926 -16.88 1.31 47.32
N ALA A 927 -15.87 0.54 46.96
CA ALA A 927 -15.93 -0.93 46.95
C ALA A 927 -15.67 -1.58 48.34
N GLN A 928 -15.29 -0.79 49.36
CA GLN A 928 -15.03 -1.29 50.72
C GLN A 928 -16.12 -0.98 51.77
N LEU A 929 -17.26 -0.36 51.41
CA LEU A 929 -18.23 0.11 52.42
C LEU A 929 -19.67 -0.41 52.33
N ASN A 930 -20.02 -1.36 51.46
CA ASN A 930 -21.38 -1.94 51.42
C ASN A 930 -21.41 -3.48 51.44
N GLY A 931 -20.62 -4.07 52.34
CA GLY A 931 -20.65 -5.49 52.67
C GLY A 931 -21.27 -5.78 54.03
N SER A 932 -22.47 -5.27 54.33
CA SER A 932 -23.29 -5.82 55.43
C SER A 932 -24.79 -5.58 55.19
N SER A 933 -25.50 -6.59 54.68
CA SER A 933 -26.78 -7.11 55.21
C SER A 933 -27.55 -7.91 54.16
N LYS A 934 -27.56 -9.24 54.39
CA LYS A 934 -28.63 -10.23 54.20
C LYS A 934 -29.37 -10.39 52.85
N CYS A 935 -29.38 -11.67 52.46
CA CYS A 935 -30.20 -12.41 51.48
C CYS A 935 -29.73 -12.36 50.03
#